data_AF-A0A1H8GSP4-F1
#
_entry.id   AF-A0A1H8GSP4-F1
#
_cell.length_a   1.000
_cell.length_b   1.000
_cell.length_c   1.000
_cell.angle_alpha   90.00
_cell.angle_beta   90.00
_cell.angle_gamma   90.00
#
_symmetry.space_group_name_H-M   'P 1'
#
loop_
_entity.id
_entity.type
_entity.pdbx_description
1 polymer ?
#
loop_
_entity_poly.entity_id
_entity_poly.type
_entity_poly.pdbx_seq_one_letter_code
_entity_poly.pdbx_strand_id
1 'polypeptide(L)'
;MGALNLSQVLWEERRALAGAPLGFAPIDPPPNGAEASTKPASATAPAPARPASETASKSTSPSAQTSPQSSPTSAESVPLPTDEVPEQLLKVYQALNTDDRWALCLSGGGIRSAAFALGILQRIAALDVTSKRKGEKAGSALMQFDYLSTVSGGGYIGSWLSAWLYQKRRREKERQKKHPDVPSEEREPDDAPDSVVAALNKRYGDGQIRDHEEAEPVSNLRRNSHFLSPSFSSLSPDLWSDVAGVLRNLFLNWVLLVPPMILAVLVTKALYFVLIDAHDITVAHPLTWLLLVMLASALCFGASLSFSVANRPARGWINVPQSRFLLCDLAPFLVGAALLVLVLQSQFGLSKLSELTTAGGFGFLNQFERDHLTLAVLVRGGIFGFVFYFLALVFAPLWVRIFGKSARPPPKGGPKYPWVDFAAWCVAGVAFGLQSAAGLILLWRYNPTDSAATAAGFACVFGLPWIVAARIVADVIYISVAEFLSEVDVGLEFQARSSGLFTLAYLGWLLWFGLVLGAPPAAIWIESHLGSAAVPSLATGGGVSGLLSIILGASSKTKAAAEQVSGFRQYLGLNTIAAIAAAVFAVALVALLSILWDWAFIPFESCADGHMPWTVVFITGAVLGVLIYATSRVLSINRYSLHSIYRNRLVRAFLGASRHESARDKTKNAFTDFDGRDSPYLRELWEPGIEPRGPHWKPFHVISAALNLVSSKNLAWQERMAAPFTFSPLHCGSGSAVFSDGAYRTTYATTTQPKPYGGPPLGLTLGTAMAISGAAVSPSMGYNSSPGVAFLMALFNVRLGWWLANPRGDNPDYAEAKPPFALRPFFMEMFGLTSETERWVYLTDGGHFENLGLYEMVRRRCRVIVVSDAGCDPDYSFEDLGNALRKIWIDLGVRIDMRGLDLLKKRFMERPTPATDAPYWAVGDILYQEADGGESQNGLLLYFKSGLHGTEPMGVLSYAIAHGTFPHESTLNQFFSESQFESYRALGYEIADRAFKSGDGLAVDAATEAPPTFLSIVQKLKSQMPADATPAPRKYRPVRRWIALPSTHTRQRNSTPASSEPSG
;
A
#
# COMPACT_ATOMS: atom_id res chain seq x y z
N MET A 1 -12.60 3.80 -21.11
CA MET A 1 -13.24 2.56 -21.62
C MET A 1 -12.14 1.56 -21.96
N GLY A 2 -12.26 0.30 -21.52
CA GLY A 2 -11.25 -0.75 -21.74
C GLY A 2 -10.75 -1.49 -20.48
N ALA A 3 -11.38 -1.34 -19.32
CA ALA A 3 -11.13 -2.24 -18.18
C ALA A 3 -12.15 -3.38 -18.18
N LEU A 4 -11.71 -4.56 -17.74
CA LEU A 4 -12.54 -5.74 -17.60
C LEU A 4 -12.99 -5.88 -16.15
N ASN A 5 -14.24 -6.32 -15.97
CA ASN A 5 -14.74 -6.75 -14.67
C ASN A 5 -14.29 -8.20 -14.37
N LEU A 6 -14.48 -8.65 -13.13
CA LEU A 6 -14.06 -10.00 -12.72
C LEU A 6 -14.71 -11.11 -13.55
N SER A 7 -16.01 -10.99 -13.84
CA SER A 7 -16.75 -12.02 -14.58
C SER A 7 -16.20 -12.21 -16.01
N GLN A 8 -15.83 -11.11 -16.68
CA GLN A 8 -15.23 -11.11 -18.01
C GLN A 8 -13.86 -11.77 -18.01
N VAL A 9 -13.02 -11.44 -17.01
CA VAL A 9 -11.68 -12.05 -16.86
C VAL A 9 -11.78 -13.57 -16.70
N LEU A 10 -12.66 -14.03 -15.81
CA LEU A 10 -12.86 -15.45 -15.55
C LEU A 10 -13.40 -16.20 -16.80
N TRP A 11 -14.29 -15.56 -17.56
CA TRP A 11 -14.76 -16.09 -18.86
C TRP A 11 -13.64 -16.19 -19.90
N GLU A 12 -12.80 -15.15 -20.00
CA GLU A 12 -11.67 -15.15 -20.94
C GLU A 12 -10.61 -16.19 -20.56
N GLU A 13 -10.26 -16.32 -19.28
CA GLU A 13 -9.38 -17.38 -18.79
C GLU A 13 -9.99 -18.76 -19.09
N ARG A 14 -11.29 -18.94 -18.86
CA ARG A 14 -12.00 -20.20 -19.19
C ARG A 14 -11.87 -20.55 -20.66
N ARG A 15 -12.10 -19.59 -21.54
CA ARG A 15 -11.98 -19.78 -22.99
C ARG A 15 -10.54 -20.09 -23.40
N ALA A 16 -9.56 -19.39 -22.82
CA ALA A 16 -8.14 -19.60 -23.09
C ALA A 16 -7.69 -21.01 -22.70
N LEU A 17 -8.08 -21.48 -21.51
CA LEU A 17 -7.79 -22.84 -21.04
C LEU A 17 -8.52 -23.93 -21.82
N ALA A 18 -9.64 -23.60 -22.45
CA ALA A 18 -10.44 -24.53 -23.28
C ALA A 18 -9.98 -24.61 -24.74
N GLY A 19 -8.92 -23.91 -25.15
CA GLY A 19 -8.44 -23.99 -26.53
C GLY A 19 -8.90 -22.87 -27.46
N ALA A 20 -9.72 -21.93 -27.00
CA ALA A 20 -10.35 -20.96 -27.90
C ALA A 20 -9.35 -19.89 -28.37
N PRO A 21 -9.41 -19.48 -29.66
CA PRO A 21 -8.59 -18.38 -30.15
C PRO A 21 -8.96 -17.07 -29.44
N LEU A 22 -7.93 -16.36 -29.02
CA LEU A 22 -8.01 -15.08 -28.32
C LEU A 22 -7.82 -13.92 -29.32
N GLY A 23 -8.58 -12.83 -29.14
CA GLY A 23 -8.64 -11.68 -30.06
C GLY A 23 -7.47 -10.69 -29.96
N PHE A 24 -6.23 -11.18 -29.97
CA PHE A 24 -5.03 -10.34 -29.94
C PHE A 24 -4.79 -9.65 -31.29
N ALA A 25 -4.19 -8.46 -31.28
CA ALA A 25 -3.57 -7.90 -32.48
C ALA A 25 -2.28 -8.68 -32.84
N PRO A 26 -1.98 -8.96 -34.13
CA PRO A 26 -0.73 -9.58 -34.56
C PRO A 26 0.51 -8.78 -34.10
N ILE A 27 1.62 -9.47 -33.84
CA ILE A 27 2.91 -8.84 -33.49
C ILE A 27 3.52 -8.25 -34.76
N ASP A 28 3.61 -6.92 -34.84
CA ASP A 28 4.59 -6.31 -35.75
C ASP A 28 5.99 -6.66 -35.21
N PRO A 29 6.87 -7.29 -36.01
CA PRO A 29 8.20 -7.63 -35.55
C PRO A 29 8.96 -6.36 -35.13
N PRO A 30 9.77 -6.41 -34.05
CA PRO A 30 10.66 -5.31 -33.74
C PRO A 30 11.54 -5.03 -34.97
N PRO A 31 11.78 -3.76 -35.36
CA PRO A 31 12.63 -3.45 -36.49
C PRO A 31 14.01 -4.09 -36.25
N ASN A 32 14.38 -5.00 -37.14
CA ASN A 32 15.69 -5.64 -37.11
C ASN A 32 16.77 -4.56 -37.26
N GLY A 33 17.70 -4.51 -36.31
CA GLY A 33 18.95 -3.76 -36.44
C GLY A 33 18.80 -2.24 -36.44
N ALA A 34 18.68 -1.63 -35.26
CA ALA A 34 19.10 -0.25 -35.09
C ALA A 34 20.42 -0.26 -34.31
N GLU A 35 21.53 -0.26 -35.06
CA GLU A 35 22.78 0.30 -34.56
C GLU A 35 22.47 1.67 -33.96
N ALA A 36 22.94 1.86 -32.73
CA ALA A 36 22.84 3.13 -32.03
C ALA A 36 23.65 4.19 -32.78
N SER A 37 23.04 4.91 -33.71
CA SER A 37 23.54 6.20 -34.19
C SER A 37 22.63 7.31 -33.66
N THR A 38 23.15 8.00 -32.65
CA THR A 38 22.58 9.20 -32.08
C THR A 38 22.82 10.37 -33.03
N LYS A 39 21.77 10.88 -33.67
CA LYS A 39 21.71 12.29 -34.11
C LYS A 39 20.41 12.93 -33.61
N PRO A 40 20.46 14.14 -33.01
CA PRO A 40 19.30 14.76 -32.38
C PRO A 40 18.37 15.35 -33.45
N ALA A 41 17.12 14.92 -33.48
CA ALA A 41 16.10 15.52 -34.33
C ALA A 41 15.57 16.80 -33.67
N SER A 42 15.71 17.89 -34.42
CA SER A 42 15.26 19.24 -34.16
C SER A 42 13.75 19.35 -33.91
N ALA A 43 13.39 20.23 -32.96
CA ALA A 43 12.04 20.65 -32.68
C ALA A 43 11.33 21.27 -33.91
N THR A 44 10.08 20.89 -34.14
CA THR A 44 9.15 21.66 -34.97
C THR A 44 7.78 21.66 -34.30
N ALA A 45 7.30 22.85 -33.97
CA ALA A 45 6.03 23.12 -33.31
C ALA A 45 4.83 22.92 -34.28
N PRO A 46 3.64 22.54 -33.79
CA PRO A 46 2.43 22.60 -34.58
C PRO A 46 1.69 23.94 -34.42
N ALA A 47 1.29 24.52 -35.55
CA ALA A 47 0.45 25.71 -35.66
C ALA A 47 -1.06 25.39 -35.45
N PRO A 48 -1.91 26.39 -35.13
CA PRO A 48 -3.24 26.18 -34.55
C PRO A 48 -4.38 26.06 -35.58
N ALA A 49 -5.40 25.26 -35.26
CA ALA A 49 -6.63 25.13 -36.05
C ALA A 49 -7.66 26.22 -35.70
N ARG A 50 -8.30 26.80 -36.74
CA ARG A 50 -9.45 27.72 -36.64
C ARG A 50 -10.80 26.98 -36.69
N PRO A 51 -11.89 27.55 -36.15
CA PRO A 51 -13.23 26.94 -36.08
C PRO A 51 -14.23 27.52 -37.10
N ALA A 52 -15.26 26.73 -37.45
CA ALA A 52 -16.57 27.09 -38.03
C ALA A 52 -17.33 25.77 -38.30
N SER A 53 -18.65 25.60 -38.27
CA SER A 53 -19.82 26.43 -37.94
C SER A 53 -21.06 25.51 -38.00
N GLU A 54 -22.13 25.91 -37.34
CA GLU A 54 -23.45 25.27 -37.22
C GLU A 54 -24.23 25.07 -38.54
N THR A 55 -25.20 24.14 -38.54
CA THR A 55 -26.60 24.28 -39.04
C THR A 55 -27.35 22.93 -38.89
N ALA A 56 -28.36 22.83 -38.00
CA ALA A 56 -29.83 22.90 -38.24
C ALA A 56 -30.42 21.66 -38.96
N SER A 57 -31.18 20.73 -38.33
CA SER A 57 -32.54 20.76 -37.70
C SER A 57 -33.66 20.17 -38.59
N LYS A 58 -34.46 19.23 -38.05
CA LYS A 58 -35.91 18.91 -38.31
C LYS A 58 -36.20 17.49 -37.74
N SER A 59 -36.93 17.26 -36.63
CA SER A 59 -38.33 17.52 -36.21
C SER A 59 -39.35 16.45 -36.67
N THR A 60 -39.86 15.64 -35.72
CA THR A 60 -41.30 15.25 -35.58
C THR A 60 -41.53 14.47 -34.26
N SER A 61 -42.54 14.90 -33.50
CA SER A 61 -43.09 14.40 -32.20
C SER A 61 -44.54 13.87 -32.42
N PRO A 62 -45.42 13.49 -31.44
CA PRO A 62 -45.36 13.35 -29.96
C PRO A 62 -46.12 12.10 -29.35
N SER A 63 -46.24 12.08 -27.99
CA SER A 63 -47.11 11.28 -27.08
C SER A 63 -46.56 9.91 -26.59
N ALA A 64 -46.70 9.47 -25.33
CA ALA A 64 -47.50 9.89 -24.17
C ALA A 64 -46.77 9.58 -22.84
N GLN A 65 -47.27 10.19 -21.77
CA GLN A 65 -46.79 10.21 -20.38
C GLN A 65 -46.74 8.84 -19.70
N THR A 66 -45.68 8.57 -18.94
CA THR A 66 -45.73 7.98 -17.58
C THR A 66 -44.41 8.23 -16.85
N SER A 67 -44.52 8.82 -15.67
CA SER A 67 -43.45 9.26 -14.78
C SER A 67 -42.66 8.08 -14.19
N PRO A 68 -41.32 8.11 -14.09
CA PRO A 68 -40.59 7.30 -13.12
C PRO A 68 -40.29 8.13 -11.88
N GLN A 69 -40.88 7.72 -10.75
CA GLN A 69 -40.44 8.13 -9.42
C GLN A 69 -38.98 7.66 -9.23
N SER A 70 -38.04 8.60 -9.29
CA SER A 70 -36.67 8.37 -8.85
C SER A 70 -36.60 8.56 -7.33
N SER A 71 -36.76 7.47 -6.58
CA SER A 71 -36.31 7.40 -5.18
C SER A 71 -34.77 7.56 -5.14
N PRO A 72 -34.22 8.35 -4.19
CA PRO A 72 -32.78 8.48 -4.05
C PRO A 72 -32.18 7.13 -3.66
N THR A 73 -31.23 6.66 -4.47
CA THR A 73 -30.34 5.54 -4.20
C THR A 73 -29.82 5.61 -2.76
N SER A 74 -30.25 4.65 -1.95
CA SER A 74 -29.67 4.30 -0.67
C SER A 74 -28.15 4.18 -0.83
N ALA A 75 -27.40 4.84 0.05
CA ALA A 75 -25.98 4.56 0.22
C ALA A 75 -25.82 3.04 0.37
N GLU A 76 -25.14 2.42 -0.60
CA GLU A 76 -24.88 0.98 -0.62
C GLU A 76 -24.17 0.60 0.69
N SER A 77 -24.92 -0.07 1.56
CA SER A 77 -24.36 -0.76 2.71
C SER A 77 -23.48 -1.89 2.19
N VAL A 78 -22.30 -2.06 2.81
CA VAL A 78 -21.36 -3.15 2.53
C VAL A 78 -22.12 -4.48 2.46
N PRO A 79 -21.97 -5.26 1.39
CA PRO A 79 -22.59 -6.57 1.33
C PRO A 79 -22.05 -7.44 2.46
N LEU A 80 -22.94 -8.02 3.25
CA LEU A 80 -22.57 -9.01 4.25
C LEU A 80 -22.03 -10.27 3.53
N PRO A 81 -21.31 -11.18 4.19
CA PRO A 81 -20.90 -12.48 3.61
C PRO A 81 -22.06 -13.35 3.10
N THR A 82 -23.30 -12.88 3.23
CA THR A 82 -24.58 -13.50 2.87
C THR A 82 -25.31 -12.77 1.74
N ASP A 83 -24.75 -11.70 1.18
CA ASP A 83 -25.38 -11.03 0.04
C ASP A 83 -25.29 -11.93 -1.19
N GLU A 84 -26.39 -12.00 -1.96
CA GLU A 84 -26.46 -12.87 -3.13
C GLU A 84 -25.36 -12.49 -4.15
N VAL A 85 -24.52 -13.46 -4.49
CA VAL A 85 -23.53 -13.32 -5.57
C VAL A 85 -24.27 -12.85 -6.82
N PRO A 86 -23.80 -11.79 -7.52
CA PRO A 86 -24.46 -11.31 -8.73
C PRO A 86 -24.71 -12.45 -9.71
N GLU A 87 -25.92 -12.55 -10.27
CA GLU A 87 -26.35 -13.70 -11.08
C GLU A 87 -25.36 -14.03 -12.22
N GLN A 88 -24.76 -13.01 -12.83
CA GLN A 88 -23.74 -13.18 -13.88
C GLN A 88 -22.46 -13.85 -13.36
N LEU A 89 -22.02 -13.50 -12.14
CA LEU A 89 -20.83 -14.08 -11.52
C LEU A 89 -21.10 -15.49 -11.01
N LEU A 90 -22.31 -15.75 -10.48
CA LEU A 90 -22.73 -17.10 -10.08
C LEU A 90 -22.71 -18.07 -11.28
N LYS A 91 -23.25 -17.65 -12.44
CA LYS A 91 -23.17 -18.44 -13.68
C LYS A 91 -21.74 -18.78 -14.08
N VAL A 92 -20.81 -17.83 -13.90
CA VAL A 92 -19.38 -18.06 -14.14
C VAL A 92 -18.81 -19.08 -13.15
N TYR A 93 -19.09 -18.93 -11.86
CA TYR A 93 -18.59 -19.85 -10.84
C TYR A 93 -19.09 -21.28 -11.04
N GLN A 94 -20.37 -21.46 -11.35
CA GLN A 94 -20.92 -22.77 -11.68
C GLN A 94 -20.24 -23.36 -12.92
N ALA A 95 -20.06 -22.57 -13.98
CA ALA A 95 -19.34 -23.01 -15.18
C ALA A 95 -17.87 -23.39 -14.90
N LEU A 96 -17.16 -22.62 -14.07
CA LEU A 96 -15.79 -22.94 -13.65
C LEU A 96 -15.74 -24.22 -12.81
N ASN A 97 -16.71 -24.43 -11.92
CA ASN A 97 -16.80 -25.63 -11.10
C ASN A 97 -17.03 -26.90 -11.95
N THR A 98 -17.84 -26.80 -13.01
CA THR A 98 -18.10 -27.92 -13.94
C THR A 98 -16.88 -28.32 -14.78
N ASP A 99 -15.91 -27.42 -14.96
CA ASP A 99 -14.71 -27.69 -15.76
C ASP A 99 -13.67 -28.57 -15.01
N ASP A 100 -13.90 -28.90 -13.74
CA ASP A 100 -13.02 -29.76 -12.92
C ASP A 100 -11.54 -29.33 -12.95
N ARG A 101 -11.27 -28.03 -12.73
CA ARG A 101 -9.91 -27.47 -12.82
C ARG A 101 -9.09 -27.72 -11.58
N TRP A 102 -7.80 -28.02 -11.76
CA TRP A 102 -6.89 -28.27 -10.64
C TRP A 102 -5.82 -27.19 -10.55
N ALA A 103 -5.39 -26.86 -9.33
CA ALA A 103 -4.41 -25.81 -9.06
C ALA A 103 -3.27 -26.28 -8.16
N LEU A 104 -2.05 -25.89 -8.51
CA LEU A 104 -0.87 -26.01 -7.65
C LEU A 104 -0.53 -24.62 -7.08
N CYS A 105 -0.50 -24.50 -5.76
CA CYS A 105 -0.22 -23.26 -5.04
C CYS A 105 1.13 -23.35 -4.34
N LEU A 106 2.03 -22.41 -4.64
CA LEU A 106 3.37 -22.35 -4.05
C LEU A 106 3.46 -21.10 -3.16
N SER A 107 3.65 -21.31 -1.85
CA SER A 107 3.60 -20.24 -0.86
C SER A 107 4.83 -19.32 -0.89
N GLY A 108 4.72 -18.17 -0.22
CA GLY A 108 5.84 -17.27 -0.01
C GLY A 108 6.84 -17.75 1.06
N GLY A 109 7.92 -17.00 1.23
CA GLY A 109 9.00 -17.35 2.16
C GLY A 109 10.41 -17.20 1.59
N GLY A 110 10.57 -16.53 0.44
CA GLY A 110 11.85 -16.31 -0.21
C GLY A 110 12.45 -17.57 -0.82
N ILE A 111 13.78 -17.60 -0.93
CA ILE A 111 14.51 -18.72 -1.54
C ILE A 111 14.26 -20.07 -0.84
N ARG A 112 13.94 -20.06 0.46
CA ARG A 112 13.53 -21.25 1.22
C ARG A 112 12.33 -21.94 0.58
N SER A 113 11.27 -21.16 0.38
CA SER A 113 10.04 -21.68 -0.21
C SER A 113 10.26 -22.14 -1.64
N ALA A 114 11.05 -21.39 -2.43
CA ALA A 114 11.44 -21.82 -3.77
C ALA A 114 12.14 -23.19 -3.81
N ALA A 115 13.11 -23.43 -2.91
CA ALA A 115 13.85 -24.68 -2.83
C ALA A 115 12.93 -25.85 -2.42
N PHE A 116 12.12 -25.65 -1.36
CA PHE A 116 11.16 -26.66 -0.90
C PHE A 116 10.11 -27.01 -1.97
N ALA A 117 9.51 -25.97 -2.57
CA ALA A 117 8.52 -26.13 -3.62
C ALA A 117 9.09 -26.80 -4.88
N LEU A 118 10.37 -26.58 -5.23
CA LEU A 118 11.04 -27.31 -6.31
C LEU A 118 11.04 -28.83 -6.03
N GLY A 119 11.30 -29.26 -4.79
CA GLY A 119 11.23 -30.66 -4.40
C GLY A 119 9.84 -31.28 -4.62
N ILE A 120 8.80 -30.59 -4.13
CA ILE A 120 7.40 -31.00 -4.32
C ILE A 120 7.06 -31.06 -5.81
N LEU A 121 7.46 -30.03 -6.58
CA LEU A 121 7.19 -29.93 -8.01
C LEU A 121 7.86 -31.07 -8.79
N GLN A 122 9.09 -31.43 -8.44
CA GLN A 122 9.77 -32.59 -9.04
C GLN A 122 9.03 -33.89 -8.74
N ARG A 123 8.54 -34.07 -7.51
CA ARG A 123 7.83 -35.29 -7.16
C ARG A 123 6.45 -35.41 -7.81
N ILE A 124 5.74 -34.29 -7.94
CA ILE A 124 4.48 -34.21 -8.71
C ILE A 124 4.75 -34.47 -10.20
N ALA A 125 5.83 -33.92 -10.75
CA ALA A 125 6.25 -34.19 -12.13
C ALA A 125 6.57 -35.68 -12.34
N ALA A 126 7.14 -36.35 -11.35
CA ALA A 126 7.50 -37.77 -11.37
C ALA A 126 6.31 -38.73 -11.16
N LEU A 127 5.16 -38.24 -10.72
CA LEU A 127 3.99 -39.09 -10.44
C LEU A 127 3.17 -39.28 -11.71
N ASP A 128 3.15 -40.50 -12.26
CA ASP A 128 2.22 -40.84 -13.33
C ASP A 128 0.82 -41.11 -12.78
N VAL A 129 -0.18 -40.49 -13.40
CA VAL A 129 -1.60 -40.64 -13.03
C VAL A 129 -2.45 -40.83 -14.27
N THR A 130 -3.60 -41.49 -14.11
CA THR A 130 -4.60 -41.53 -15.17
C THR A 130 -5.13 -40.11 -15.41
N SER A 131 -5.13 -39.67 -16.67
CA SER A 131 -5.60 -38.32 -17.03
C SER A 131 -7.07 -38.15 -16.67
N LYS A 132 -7.41 -36.98 -16.12
CA LYS A 132 -8.82 -36.62 -15.87
C LYS A 132 -9.57 -36.30 -17.17
N ARG A 133 -8.86 -36.17 -18.30
CA ARG A 133 -9.42 -35.78 -19.59
C ARG A 133 -9.73 -37.02 -20.43
N LYS A 134 -10.94 -37.07 -20.97
CA LYS A 134 -11.42 -38.19 -21.78
C LYS A 134 -10.53 -38.40 -23.01
N GLY A 135 -10.00 -39.61 -23.18
CA GLY A 135 -9.20 -40.01 -24.34
C GLY A 135 -7.69 -39.72 -24.23
N GLU A 136 -7.22 -39.09 -23.15
CA GLU A 136 -5.79 -38.94 -22.87
C GLU A 136 -5.25 -40.17 -22.10
N LYS A 137 -4.03 -40.61 -22.42
CA LYS A 137 -3.34 -41.69 -21.68
C LYS A 137 -2.87 -41.20 -20.30
N ALA A 138 -2.46 -42.14 -19.45
CA ALA A 138 -1.76 -41.82 -18.22
C ALA A 138 -0.44 -41.08 -18.49
N GLY A 139 -0.06 -40.20 -17.57
CA GLY A 139 1.18 -39.44 -17.63
C GLY A 139 1.34 -38.55 -16.40
N SER A 140 2.33 -37.67 -16.41
CA SER A 140 2.68 -36.85 -15.25
C SER A 140 1.50 -36.07 -14.64
N ALA A 141 1.38 -36.13 -13.32
CA ALA A 141 0.39 -35.39 -12.55
C ALA A 141 0.55 -33.87 -12.72
N LEU A 142 1.77 -33.36 -12.93
CA LEU A 142 2.01 -31.93 -13.15
C LEU A 142 1.22 -31.39 -14.35
N MET A 143 1.08 -32.20 -15.41
CA MET A 143 0.35 -31.84 -16.63
C MET A 143 -1.17 -31.87 -16.47
N GLN A 144 -1.67 -32.38 -15.34
CA GLN A 144 -3.09 -32.39 -15.00
C GLN A 144 -3.55 -31.09 -14.32
N PHE A 145 -2.62 -30.27 -13.83
CA PHE A 145 -2.92 -28.97 -13.20
C PHE A 145 -3.15 -27.90 -14.26
N ASP A 146 -4.24 -27.15 -14.10
CA ASP A 146 -4.64 -26.07 -15.00
C ASP A 146 -4.03 -24.74 -14.57
N TYR A 147 -3.88 -24.54 -13.26
CA TYR A 147 -3.34 -23.31 -12.67
C TYR A 147 -2.09 -23.56 -11.84
N LEU A 148 -1.16 -22.61 -11.91
CA LEU A 148 -0.03 -22.47 -11.00
C LEU A 148 -0.18 -21.13 -10.30
N SER A 149 -0.57 -21.15 -9.03
CA SER A 149 -0.72 -19.96 -8.20
C SER A 149 0.53 -19.77 -7.35
N THR A 150 1.10 -18.57 -7.33
CA THR A 150 2.36 -18.34 -6.63
C THR A 150 2.39 -17.03 -5.86
N VAL A 151 3.07 -17.06 -4.72
CA VAL A 151 3.34 -15.89 -3.88
C VAL A 151 4.84 -15.82 -3.58
N SER A 152 5.46 -14.64 -3.68
CA SER A 152 6.82 -14.38 -3.19
C SER A 152 7.84 -15.43 -3.62
N GLY A 153 8.43 -16.18 -2.68
CA GLY A 153 9.35 -17.29 -2.92
C GLY A 153 8.81 -18.36 -3.88
N GLY A 154 7.55 -18.77 -3.73
CA GLY A 154 6.87 -19.64 -4.70
C GLY A 154 6.77 -19.02 -6.09
N GLY A 155 6.71 -17.68 -6.15
CA GLY A 155 6.80 -16.89 -7.38
C GLY A 155 8.15 -17.04 -8.08
N TYR A 156 9.25 -17.23 -7.35
CA TYR A 156 10.58 -17.41 -7.97
C TYR A 156 10.63 -18.73 -8.75
N ILE A 157 10.21 -19.82 -8.11
CA ILE A 157 10.27 -21.15 -8.73
C ILE A 157 9.18 -21.33 -9.79
N GLY A 158 7.97 -20.78 -9.58
CA GLY A 158 6.92 -20.86 -10.59
C GLY A 158 7.21 -20.00 -11.82
N SER A 159 7.88 -18.85 -11.64
CA SER A 159 8.35 -18.05 -12.77
C SER A 159 9.51 -18.73 -13.50
N TRP A 160 10.41 -19.42 -12.80
CA TRP A 160 11.45 -20.25 -13.42
C TRP A 160 10.83 -21.35 -14.28
N LEU A 161 9.84 -22.09 -13.78
CA LEU A 161 9.14 -23.12 -14.55
C LEU A 161 8.45 -22.54 -15.78
N SER A 162 7.69 -21.45 -15.61
CA SER A 162 6.99 -20.78 -16.71
C SER A 162 7.96 -20.23 -17.76
N ALA A 163 9.10 -19.69 -17.34
CA ALA A 163 10.16 -19.26 -18.23
C ALA A 163 10.79 -20.44 -18.98
N TRP A 164 11.06 -21.57 -18.30
CA TRP A 164 11.63 -22.76 -18.94
C TRP A 164 10.68 -23.33 -20.01
N LEU A 165 9.39 -23.46 -19.69
CA LEU A 165 8.35 -23.85 -20.64
C LEU A 165 8.29 -22.90 -21.84
N TYR A 166 8.36 -21.58 -21.61
CA TYR A 166 8.42 -20.58 -22.68
C TYR A 166 9.65 -20.74 -23.58
N GLN A 167 10.85 -20.89 -23.00
CA GLN A 167 12.09 -21.03 -23.77
C GLN A 167 12.07 -22.29 -24.65
N LYS A 168 11.48 -23.38 -24.15
CA LYS A 168 11.32 -24.63 -24.91
C LYS A 168 10.40 -24.43 -26.12
N ARG A 169 9.19 -23.87 -25.91
CA ARG A 169 8.24 -23.53 -27.00
C ARG A 169 8.85 -22.62 -28.05
N ARG A 170 9.60 -21.59 -27.61
CA ARG A 170 10.26 -20.66 -28.51
C ARG A 170 11.29 -21.35 -29.41
N ARG A 171 12.09 -22.28 -28.86
CA ARG A 171 13.09 -23.03 -29.64
C ARG A 171 12.45 -23.98 -30.64
N GLU A 172 11.38 -24.67 -30.24
CA GLU A 172 10.61 -25.54 -31.15
C GLU A 172 10.13 -24.74 -32.36
N LYS A 173 9.59 -23.54 -32.14
CA LYS A 173 9.18 -22.64 -33.23
C LYS A 173 10.34 -22.17 -34.10
N GLU A 174 11.45 -21.74 -33.49
CA GLU A 174 12.65 -21.32 -34.22
C GLU A 174 13.20 -22.48 -35.08
N ARG A 175 13.12 -23.72 -34.60
CA ARG A 175 13.52 -24.93 -35.33
C ARG A 175 12.56 -25.28 -36.45
N GLN A 176 11.25 -25.22 -36.20
CA GLN A 176 10.22 -25.44 -37.22
C GLN A 176 10.30 -24.41 -38.35
N LYS A 177 10.66 -23.17 -38.04
CA LYS A 177 10.92 -22.12 -39.04
C LYS A 177 12.18 -22.39 -39.87
N LYS A 178 13.19 -23.06 -39.30
CA LYS A 178 14.44 -23.41 -39.99
C LYS A 178 14.34 -24.70 -40.82
N HIS A 179 13.52 -25.66 -40.38
CA HIS A 179 13.33 -26.96 -41.01
C HIS A 179 11.83 -27.26 -41.19
N PRO A 180 11.17 -26.65 -42.19
CA PRO A 180 9.72 -26.80 -42.40
C PRO A 180 9.32 -28.21 -42.89
N ASP A 181 10.25 -28.96 -43.50
CA ASP A 181 9.97 -30.23 -44.19
C ASP A 181 10.00 -31.47 -43.29
N VAL A 182 10.33 -31.34 -42.00
CA VAL A 182 10.38 -32.47 -41.05
C VAL A 182 9.02 -32.60 -40.33
N PRO A 183 8.25 -33.70 -40.55
CA PRO A 183 6.96 -33.93 -39.91
C PRO A 183 7.07 -33.91 -38.38
N SER A 184 5.98 -33.54 -37.69
CA SER A 184 5.95 -33.47 -36.22
C SER A 184 6.11 -34.81 -35.52
N GLU A 185 5.83 -35.90 -36.21
CA GLU A 185 5.78 -37.27 -35.66
C GLU A 185 7.12 -38.02 -35.77
N GLU A 186 8.04 -37.59 -36.64
CA GLU A 186 9.41 -38.15 -36.77
C GLU A 186 10.43 -37.43 -35.86
N ARG A 187 9.97 -36.59 -34.93
CA ARG A 187 10.82 -35.78 -34.04
C ARG A 187 11.35 -36.61 -32.86
N GLU A 188 12.58 -36.33 -32.42
CA GLU A 188 13.17 -36.98 -31.25
C GLU A 188 12.27 -36.84 -30.00
N PRO A 189 12.23 -37.87 -29.12
CA PRO A 189 11.43 -37.84 -27.87
C PRO A 189 11.74 -36.66 -26.94
N ASP A 190 12.92 -36.05 -27.09
CA ASP A 190 13.37 -34.89 -26.31
C ASP A 190 12.67 -33.57 -26.70
N ASP A 191 11.82 -33.53 -27.73
CA ASP A 191 11.19 -32.30 -28.28
C ASP A 191 9.74 -32.04 -27.82
N ALA A 192 9.13 -32.85 -26.95
CA ALA A 192 7.82 -32.53 -26.34
C ALA A 192 8.00 -31.71 -25.04
N PRO A 193 7.05 -30.88 -24.58
CA PRO A 193 7.09 -30.34 -23.20
C PRO A 193 7.00 -31.40 -22.09
N ASP A 194 6.60 -32.62 -22.45
CA ASP A 194 6.85 -33.80 -21.63
C ASP A 194 8.34 -34.00 -21.36
N SER A 195 9.25 -33.41 -22.17
CA SER A 195 10.69 -33.31 -21.92
C SER A 195 11.06 -32.37 -20.77
N VAL A 196 10.31 -31.27 -20.51
CA VAL A 196 10.59 -30.40 -19.35
C VAL A 196 10.16 -31.14 -18.08
N VAL A 197 9.00 -31.78 -18.12
CA VAL A 197 8.47 -32.61 -17.03
C VAL A 197 9.35 -33.85 -16.81
N ALA A 198 9.80 -34.52 -17.86
CA ALA A 198 10.75 -35.63 -17.79
C ALA A 198 12.13 -35.17 -17.32
N ALA A 199 12.62 -34.00 -17.77
CA ALA A 199 13.87 -33.42 -17.29
C ALA A 199 13.80 -33.02 -15.81
N LEU A 200 12.64 -32.55 -15.32
CA LEU A 200 12.38 -32.34 -13.89
C LEU A 200 12.46 -33.65 -13.10
N ASN A 201 12.09 -34.78 -13.73
CA ASN A 201 12.05 -36.14 -13.15
C ASN A 201 13.40 -36.89 -13.19
N LYS A 202 14.42 -36.45 -13.95
CA LYS A 202 15.69 -37.19 -14.18
C LYS A 202 16.58 -37.46 -12.92
N ARG A 203 16.09 -37.31 -11.69
CA ARG A 203 16.87 -37.44 -10.44
C ARG A 203 17.03 -38.88 -9.92
N TYR A 204 16.24 -39.85 -10.38
CA TYR A 204 16.15 -41.19 -9.76
C TYR A 204 16.10 -42.38 -10.75
N GLY A 205 16.76 -42.26 -11.91
CA GLY A 205 17.10 -43.46 -12.69
C GLY A 205 18.25 -44.22 -12.02
N ASP A 206 18.03 -45.47 -11.64
CA ASP A 206 19.08 -46.46 -11.33
C ASP A 206 20.02 -46.27 -10.11
N GLY A 207 19.59 -45.55 -9.07
CA GLY A 207 20.21 -45.69 -7.74
C GLY A 207 21.70 -45.30 -7.63
N GLN A 208 22.28 -44.68 -8.67
CA GLN A 208 23.61 -44.08 -8.63
C GLN A 208 23.47 -42.56 -8.74
N ILE A 209 23.73 -41.85 -7.64
CA ILE A 209 23.87 -40.39 -7.67
C ILE A 209 25.17 -40.08 -8.44
N ARG A 210 25.05 -39.74 -9.72
CA ARG A 210 26.13 -39.13 -10.50
C ARG A 210 25.73 -37.69 -10.78
N ASP A 211 26.56 -36.72 -10.41
CA ASP A 211 26.37 -35.28 -10.61
C ASP A 211 26.21 -34.85 -12.10
N HIS A 212 26.25 -35.78 -13.04
CA HIS A 212 26.29 -35.57 -14.48
C HIS A 212 24.95 -35.81 -15.20
N GLU A 213 23.88 -36.22 -14.49
CA GLU A 213 22.59 -36.59 -15.11
C GLU A 213 21.42 -35.63 -14.80
N GLU A 214 21.62 -34.62 -13.95
CA GLU A 214 20.61 -33.61 -13.62
C GLU A 214 20.38 -32.62 -14.79
N ALA A 215 19.13 -32.25 -15.04
CA ALA A 215 18.80 -31.26 -16.06
C ALA A 215 19.49 -29.91 -15.77
N GLU A 216 20.15 -29.37 -16.79
CA GLU A 216 20.95 -28.14 -16.68
C GLU A 216 20.20 -26.97 -16.00
N PRO A 217 18.91 -26.68 -16.30
CA PRO A 217 18.19 -25.60 -15.63
C PRO A 217 18.01 -25.78 -14.12
N VAL A 218 17.98 -27.02 -13.64
CA VAL A 218 17.90 -27.35 -12.21
C VAL A 218 19.28 -27.20 -11.56
N SER A 219 20.33 -27.69 -12.23
CA SER A 219 21.71 -27.48 -11.79
C SER A 219 22.04 -25.98 -11.70
N ASN A 220 21.57 -25.18 -12.66
CA ASN A 220 21.75 -23.73 -12.68
C ASN A 220 21.06 -23.03 -11.49
N LEU A 221 19.88 -23.48 -11.06
CA LEU A 221 19.24 -22.96 -9.85
C LEU A 221 20.08 -23.24 -8.61
N ARG A 222 20.59 -24.47 -8.48
CA ARG A 222 21.45 -24.87 -7.36
C ARG A 222 22.73 -24.04 -7.33
N ARG A 223 23.42 -23.88 -8.47
CA ARG A 223 24.63 -23.04 -8.60
C ARG A 223 24.36 -21.57 -8.28
N ASN A 224 23.19 -21.05 -8.63
CA ASN A 224 22.79 -19.66 -8.42
C ASN A 224 22.00 -19.42 -7.11
N SER A 225 22.01 -20.39 -6.18
CA SER A 225 21.30 -20.29 -4.89
C SER A 225 21.78 -19.10 -4.04
N HIS A 226 23.04 -18.68 -4.19
CA HIS A 226 23.57 -17.42 -3.65
C HIS A 226 23.33 -16.23 -4.58
N PHE A 227 22.07 -15.84 -4.79
CA PHE A 227 21.74 -14.84 -5.82
C PHE A 227 22.05 -13.38 -5.46
N LEU A 228 21.98 -13.03 -4.17
CA LEU A 228 22.19 -11.65 -3.69
C LEU A 228 23.66 -11.25 -3.62
N SER A 229 24.57 -12.18 -3.35
CA SER A 229 26.03 -11.94 -3.36
C SER A 229 26.75 -13.25 -3.74
N PRO A 230 27.19 -13.40 -5.00
CA PRO A 230 27.80 -14.64 -5.49
C PRO A 230 29.11 -15.01 -4.80
N SER A 231 29.80 -14.05 -4.16
CA SER A 231 31.04 -14.30 -3.41
C SER A 231 31.07 -13.53 -2.10
N PHE A 232 31.39 -14.21 -0.98
CA PHE A 232 31.52 -13.61 0.36
C PHE A 232 32.84 -12.89 0.62
N SER A 233 33.69 -12.72 -0.41
CA SER A 233 34.92 -11.95 -0.24
C SER A 233 34.56 -10.47 -0.07
N SER A 234 35.03 -9.86 1.01
CA SER A 234 34.95 -8.41 1.25
C SER A 234 35.66 -7.58 0.17
N LEU A 235 36.49 -8.23 -0.66
CA LEU A 235 37.17 -7.65 -1.81
C LEU A 235 36.49 -7.97 -3.14
N SER A 236 35.33 -8.63 -3.14
CA SER A 236 34.64 -8.98 -4.38
C SER A 236 34.04 -7.75 -5.07
N PRO A 237 34.19 -7.63 -6.41
CA PRO A 237 33.55 -6.56 -7.17
C PRO A 237 32.02 -6.53 -7.05
N ASP A 238 31.37 -7.69 -6.84
CA ASP A 238 29.93 -7.79 -6.69
C ASP A 238 29.40 -7.09 -5.43
N LEU A 239 30.03 -7.33 -4.28
CA LEU A 239 29.66 -6.69 -3.02
C LEU A 239 29.77 -5.16 -3.12
N TRP A 240 30.87 -4.66 -3.66
CA TRP A 240 31.09 -3.22 -3.83
C TRP A 240 30.15 -2.60 -4.88
N SER A 241 29.76 -3.37 -5.90
CA SER A 241 28.73 -2.95 -6.86
C SER A 241 27.36 -2.80 -6.18
N ASP A 242 27.01 -3.69 -5.26
CA ASP A 242 25.77 -3.59 -4.48
C ASP A 242 25.81 -2.41 -3.51
N VAL A 243 26.91 -2.23 -2.78
CA VAL A 243 27.10 -1.06 -1.89
C VAL A 243 27.01 0.25 -2.69
N ALA A 244 27.70 0.34 -3.83
CA ALA A 244 27.62 1.50 -4.72
C ALA A 244 26.20 1.72 -5.25
N GLY A 245 25.48 0.65 -5.59
CA GLY A 245 24.08 0.69 -6.02
C GLY A 245 23.15 1.24 -4.94
N VAL A 246 23.30 0.77 -3.69
CA VAL A 246 22.54 1.24 -2.52
C VAL A 246 22.85 2.71 -2.24
N LEU A 247 24.13 3.09 -2.16
CA LEU A 247 24.55 4.46 -1.88
C LEU A 247 24.08 5.44 -2.97
N ARG A 248 24.21 5.07 -4.25
CA ARG A 248 23.69 5.86 -5.37
C ARG A 248 22.18 6.07 -5.26
N ASN A 249 21.44 4.99 -4.98
CA ASN A 249 19.98 5.04 -4.87
C ASN A 249 19.54 5.86 -3.64
N LEU A 250 20.24 5.74 -2.51
CA LEU A 250 20.04 6.57 -1.32
C LEU A 250 20.29 8.04 -1.65
N PHE A 251 21.43 8.37 -2.28
CA PHE A 251 21.73 9.74 -2.71
C PHE A 251 20.61 10.32 -3.59
N LEU A 252 20.14 9.58 -4.59
CA LEU A 252 19.03 10.02 -5.45
C LEU A 252 17.71 10.20 -4.69
N ASN A 253 17.47 9.42 -3.63
CA ASN A 253 16.34 9.61 -2.72
C ASN A 253 16.45 10.94 -1.98
N TRP A 254 17.63 11.27 -1.44
CA TRP A 254 17.87 12.53 -0.74
C TRP A 254 17.89 13.74 -1.68
N VAL A 255 18.34 13.61 -2.93
CA VAL A 255 18.21 14.67 -3.95
C VAL A 255 16.73 15.02 -4.22
N LEU A 256 15.82 14.05 -4.09
CA LEU A 256 14.38 14.30 -4.20
C LEU A 256 13.81 14.95 -2.93
N LEU A 257 14.28 14.55 -1.74
CA LEU A 257 13.70 14.92 -0.44
C LEU A 257 14.25 16.22 0.18
N VAL A 258 15.56 16.46 0.08
CA VAL A 258 16.22 17.59 0.75
C VAL A 258 15.73 18.95 0.22
N PRO A 259 15.59 19.18 -1.11
CA PRO A 259 15.18 20.49 -1.60
C PRO A 259 13.78 20.93 -1.10
N PRO A 260 12.73 20.07 -1.09
CA PRO A 260 11.46 20.41 -0.44
C PRO A 260 11.58 20.75 1.05
N MET A 261 12.44 20.03 1.80
CA MET A 261 12.65 20.30 3.23
C MET A 261 13.35 21.64 3.47
N ILE A 262 14.38 21.94 2.68
CA ILE A 262 15.06 23.24 2.70
C ILE A 262 14.07 24.36 2.34
N LEU A 263 13.24 24.15 1.32
CA LEU A 263 12.22 25.13 0.94
C LEU A 263 11.22 25.38 2.09
N ALA A 264 10.82 24.35 2.83
CA ALA A 264 9.96 24.51 3.99
C ALA A 264 10.63 25.31 5.13
N VAL A 265 11.90 25.05 5.42
CA VAL A 265 12.70 25.83 6.38
C VAL A 265 12.83 27.29 5.92
N LEU A 266 13.13 27.51 4.63
CA LEU A 266 13.24 28.84 4.02
C LEU A 266 11.93 29.62 4.17
N VAL A 267 10.78 29.03 3.84
CA VAL A 267 9.47 29.68 3.98
C VAL A 267 9.20 30.08 5.44
N THR A 268 9.61 29.25 6.39
CA THR A 268 9.46 29.52 7.83
C THR A 268 10.30 30.70 8.28
N LYS A 269 11.57 30.76 7.85
CA LYS A 269 12.47 31.88 8.15
C LYS A 269 12.07 33.16 7.44
N ALA A 270 11.60 33.06 6.20
CA ALA A 270 11.01 34.18 5.48
C ALA A 270 9.84 34.76 6.27
N LEU A 271 8.87 33.95 6.73
CA LEU A 271 7.74 34.43 7.54
C LEU A 271 8.20 35.14 8.83
N TYR A 272 9.24 34.63 9.48
CA TYR A 272 9.86 35.29 10.62
C TYR A 272 10.43 36.66 10.25
N PHE A 273 11.17 36.79 9.13
CA PHE A 273 11.68 38.07 8.65
C PHE A 273 10.56 39.06 8.28
N VAL A 274 9.45 38.61 7.68
CA VAL A 274 8.30 39.49 7.43
C VAL A 274 7.77 40.09 8.74
N LEU A 275 7.77 39.33 9.84
CA LEU A 275 7.31 39.83 11.14
C LEU A 275 8.30 40.82 11.78
N ILE A 276 9.60 40.68 11.53
CA ILE A 276 10.59 41.70 11.91
C ILE A 276 10.30 42.98 11.13
N ASP A 277 10.22 42.90 9.79
CA ASP A 277 9.94 44.07 8.94
C ASP A 277 8.61 44.74 9.33
N ALA A 278 7.60 43.96 9.71
CA ALA A 278 6.30 44.47 10.14
C ALA A 278 6.36 45.27 11.45
N HIS A 279 7.30 44.95 12.35
CA HIS A 279 7.52 45.68 13.59
C HIS A 279 7.98 47.12 13.32
N ASP A 280 8.80 47.32 12.28
CA ASP A 280 9.34 48.63 11.89
C ASP A 280 8.31 49.50 11.13
N ILE A 281 7.16 48.94 10.75
CA ILE A 281 6.07 49.68 10.12
C ILE A 281 5.34 50.52 11.18
N THR A 282 5.74 51.78 11.27
CA THR A 282 5.18 52.79 12.17
C THR A 282 4.19 53.73 11.47
N VAL A 283 3.48 54.54 12.25
CA VAL A 283 2.55 55.56 11.74
C VAL A 283 3.27 56.63 10.88
N ALA A 284 4.58 56.83 11.08
CA ALA A 284 5.40 57.77 10.32
C ALA A 284 5.78 57.27 8.91
N HIS A 285 5.77 55.96 8.69
CA HIS A 285 6.09 55.32 7.40
C HIS A 285 4.98 54.35 6.97
N PRO A 286 3.79 54.87 6.60
CA PRO A 286 2.65 54.03 6.26
C PRO A 286 2.86 53.30 4.94
N LEU A 287 2.60 52.00 4.94
CA LEU A 287 2.68 51.15 3.74
C LEU A 287 1.28 50.69 3.32
N THR A 288 0.83 51.14 2.15
CA THR A 288 -0.52 50.87 1.62
C THR A 288 -0.82 49.38 1.44
N TRP A 289 0.20 48.53 1.25
CA TRP A 289 0.01 47.08 1.15
C TRP A 289 -0.43 46.45 2.48
N LEU A 290 -0.15 47.06 3.63
CA LEU A 290 -0.59 46.54 4.93
C LEU A 290 -2.12 46.61 5.08
N LEU A 291 -2.77 47.59 4.45
CA LEU A 291 -4.24 47.65 4.37
C LEU A 291 -4.80 46.50 3.53
N LEU A 292 -4.11 46.09 2.46
CA LEU A 292 -4.48 44.91 1.67
C LEU A 292 -4.33 43.63 2.49
N VAL A 293 -3.31 43.54 3.37
CA VAL A 293 -3.15 42.41 4.28
C VAL A 293 -4.24 42.38 5.35
N MET A 294 -4.61 43.52 5.92
CA MET A 294 -5.75 43.61 6.84
C MET A 294 -7.04 43.13 6.17
N LEU A 295 -7.30 43.58 4.94
CA LEU A 295 -8.45 43.13 4.16
C LEU A 295 -8.39 41.64 3.86
N ALA A 296 -7.24 41.11 3.44
CA ALA A 296 -7.05 39.69 3.17
C ALA A 296 -7.28 38.83 4.42
N SER A 297 -6.76 39.25 5.58
CA SER A 297 -7.00 38.59 6.87
C SER A 297 -8.50 38.55 7.19
N ALA A 298 -9.20 39.68 7.05
CA ALA A 298 -10.64 39.77 7.29
C ALA A 298 -11.45 38.88 6.33
N LEU A 299 -11.09 38.84 5.04
CA LEU A 299 -11.72 37.97 4.04
C LEU A 299 -11.48 36.48 4.35
N CYS A 300 -10.27 36.11 4.77
CA CYS A 300 -9.91 34.75 5.16
C CYS A 300 -10.72 34.27 6.38
N PHE A 301 -10.81 35.07 7.46
CA PHE A 301 -11.66 34.76 8.61
C PHE A 301 -13.13 34.72 8.23
N GLY A 302 -13.60 35.68 7.43
CA GLY A 302 -14.98 35.71 6.95
C GLY A 302 -15.33 34.46 6.17
N ALA A 303 -14.46 34.02 5.24
CA ALA A 303 -14.64 32.80 4.46
C ALA A 303 -14.66 31.55 5.36
N SER A 304 -13.67 31.39 6.25
CA SER A 304 -13.59 30.24 7.17
C SER A 304 -14.79 30.18 8.10
N LEU A 305 -15.07 31.26 8.85
CA LEU A 305 -16.15 31.27 9.84
C LEU A 305 -17.52 31.10 9.18
N SER A 306 -17.76 31.75 8.03
CA SER A 306 -19.03 31.57 7.29
C SER A 306 -19.20 30.17 6.74
N PHE A 307 -18.11 29.52 6.33
CA PHE A 307 -18.12 28.11 5.91
C PHE A 307 -18.40 27.19 7.11
N SER A 308 -17.71 27.40 8.23
CA SER A 308 -17.90 26.70 9.49
C SER A 308 -19.38 26.73 9.91
N VAL A 309 -20.00 27.91 9.82
CA VAL A 309 -21.44 28.12 10.05
C VAL A 309 -22.31 27.32 9.09
N ALA A 310 -22.05 27.42 7.78
CA ALA A 310 -22.86 26.76 6.76
C ALA A 310 -22.79 25.22 6.87
N ASN A 311 -21.62 24.70 7.22
CA ASN A 311 -21.33 23.27 7.28
C ASN A 311 -21.77 22.60 8.59
N ARG A 312 -22.32 23.35 9.56
CA ARG A 312 -22.79 22.77 10.82
C ARG A 312 -24.01 21.85 10.58
N PRO A 313 -24.01 20.62 11.12
CA PRO A 313 -25.12 19.68 10.97
C PRO A 313 -26.47 20.23 11.45
N ALA A 314 -26.47 21.01 12.54
CA ALA A 314 -27.68 21.60 13.12
C ALA A 314 -28.43 22.54 12.16
N ARG A 315 -27.72 23.15 11.20
CA ARG A 315 -28.32 24.07 10.20
C ARG A 315 -28.62 23.36 8.88
N GLY A 316 -27.83 22.34 8.53
CA GLY A 316 -28.06 21.51 7.34
C GLY A 316 -27.94 22.26 6.00
N TRP A 317 -27.20 23.36 5.94
CA TRP A 317 -27.13 24.19 4.72
C TRP A 317 -26.27 23.55 3.63
N ILE A 318 -25.08 23.07 3.98
CA ILE A 318 -24.18 22.33 3.09
C ILE A 318 -23.69 21.04 3.77
N ASN A 319 -23.23 20.09 2.97
CA ASN A 319 -22.59 18.85 3.46
C ASN A 319 -21.41 18.53 2.55
N VAL A 320 -20.20 18.77 3.06
CA VAL A 320 -18.97 18.69 2.28
C VAL A 320 -17.96 17.72 2.91
N PRO A 321 -17.12 17.04 2.10
CA PRO A 321 -16.11 16.13 2.62
C PRO A 321 -14.98 16.88 3.36
N GLN A 322 -14.21 16.14 4.18
CA GLN A 322 -13.08 16.69 4.96
C GLN A 322 -12.07 17.46 4.10
N SER A 323 -11.79 17.05 2.87
CA SER A 323 -10.87 17.79 1.98
C SER A 323 -11.34 19.21 1.67
N ARG A 324 -12.66 19.42 1.53
CA ARG A 324 -13.24 20.75 1.35
C ARG A 324 -13.25 21.54 2.65
N PHE A 325 -13.46 20.87 3.78
CA PHE A 325 -13.31 21.49 5.10
C PHE A 325 -11.88 22.03 5.31
N LEU A 326 -10.85 21.23 4.99
CA LEU A 326 -9.46 21.68 5.09
C LEU A 326 -9.18 22.88 4.18
N LEU A 327 -9.73 22.90 2.96
CA LEU A 327 -9.49 23.96 1.98
C LEU A 327 -10.30 25.25 2.20
N CYS A 328 -11.52 25.14 2.72
CA CYS A 328 -12.45 26.27 2.84
C CYS A 328 -12.60 26.80 4.27
N ASP A 329 -12.19 26.01 5.28
CA ASP A 329 -12.23 26.40 6.69
C ASP A 329 -10.81 26.52 7.27
N LEU A 330 -10.12 25.39 7.45
CA LEU A 330 -8.84 25.35 8.16
C LEU A 330 -7.77 26.20 7.47
N ALA A 331 -7.54 26.02 6.17
CA ALA A 331 -6.48 26.75 5.46
C ALA A 331 -6.74 28.28 5.44
N PRO A 332 -7.94 28.78 5.07
CA PRO A 332 -8.24 30.21 5.18
C PRO A 332 -8.11 30.72 6.62
N PHE A 333 -8.53 29.95 7.62
CA PHE A 333 -8.35 30.36 9.02
C PHE A 333 -6.87 30.52 9.39
N LEU A 334 -6.03 29.54 9.07
CA LEU A 334 -4.59 29.58 9.38
C LEU A 334 -3.89 30.74 8.66
N VAL A 335 -4.22 30.97 7.38
CA VAL A 335 -3.72 32.12 6.62
C VAL A 335 -4.21 33.43 7.24
N GLY A 336 -5.50 33.54 7.55
CA GLY A 336 -6.09 34.71 8.19
C GLY A 336 -5.44 35.02 9.54
N ALA A 337 -5.17 34.00 10.35
CA ALA A 337 -4.48 34.10 11.62
C ALA A 337 -3.01 34.55 11.47
N ALA A 338 -2.25 33.97 10.52
CA ALA A 338 -0.88 34.42 10.25
C ALA A 338 -0.84 35.89 9.82
N LEU A 339 -1.73 36.30 8.91
CA LEU A 339 -1.85 37.70 8.48
C LEU A 339 -2.30 38.62 9.61
N LEU A 340 -3.18 38.17 10.50
CA LEU A 340 -3.60 38.94 11.67
C LEU A 340 -2.43 39.15 12.64
N VAL A 341 -1.61 38.13 12.90
CA VAL A 341 -0.40 38.28 13.72
C VAL A 341 0.50 39.36 13.12
N LEU A 342 0.67 39.38 11.80
CA LEU A 342 1.45 40.42 11.11
C LEU A 342 0.86 41.82 11.30
N VAL A 343 -0.46 41.98 11.18
CA VAL A 343 -1.14 43.26 11.43
C VAL A 343 -0.97 43.70 12.88
N LEU A 344 -1.09 42.77 13.84
CA LEU A 344 -0.99 43.06 15.27
C LEU A 344 0.44 43.37 15.74
N GLN A 345 1.46 42.95 14.99
CA GLN A 345 2.85 43.36 15.24
C GLN A 345 3.15 44.81 14.82
N SER A 346 2.43 45.34 13.82
CA SER A 346 2.66 46.69 13.31
C SER A 346 1.92 47.75 14.15
N GLN A 347 2.64 48.82 14.52
CA GLN A 347 2.03 49.98 15.17
C GLN A 347 0.99 50.67 14.26
N PHE A 348 1.27 50.76 12.95
CA PHE A 348 0.30 51.27 11.99
C PHE A 348 -0.97 50.40 11.96
N GLY A 349 -0.82 49.07 11.92
CA GLY A 349 -1.95 48.13 11.95
C GLY A 349 -2.85 48.31 13.17
N LEU A 350 -2.24 48.39 14.36
CA LEU A 350 -2.96 48.64 15.63
C LEU A 350 -3.68 49.99 15.61
N SER A 351 -3.05 51.05 15.11
CA SER A 351 -3.66 52.37 14.99
C SER A 351 -4.90 52.35 14.08
N LYS A 352 -4.83 51.62 12.95
CA LYS A 352 -5.97 51.48 12.02
C LYS A 352 -7.10 50.64 12.59
N LEU A 353 -6.81 49.62 13.38
CA LEU A 353 -7.86 48.90 14.13
C LEU A 353 -8.55 49.82 15.12
N SER A 354 -7.81 50.68 15.82
CA SER A 354 -8.38 51.68 16.73
C SER A 354 -9.25 52.70 16.00
N GLU A 355 -8.79 53.24 14.86
CA GLU A 355 -9.58 54.12 13.98
C GLU A 355 -10.88 53.45 13.51
N LEU A 356 -10.83 52.16 13.16
CA LEU A 356 -12.01 51.43 12.69
C LEU A 356 -13.08 51.28 13.79
N THR A 357 -12.66 51.03 15.04
CA THR A 357 -13.60 51.04 16.18
C THR A 357 -14.18 52.44 16.46
N THR A 358 -13.37 53.48 16.25
CA THR A 358 -13.79 54.88 16.41
C THR A 358 -14.84 55.26 15.37
N ALA A 359 -14.58 54.94 14.09
CA ALA A 359 -15.51 55.15 12.99
C ALA A 359 -16.81 54.36 13.15
N GLY A 360 -16.75 53.19 13.79
CA GLY A 360 -17.91 52.37 14.15
C GLY A 360 -18.75 52.90 15.32
N GLY A 361 -18.47 54.10 15.83
CA GLY A 361 -19.25 54.73 16.91
C GLY A 361 -18.73 54.48 18.32
N PHE A 362 -17.59 53.81 18.49
CA PHE A 362 -17.00 53.49 19.81
C PHE A 362 -15.86 54.46 20.19
N GLY A 363 -15.93 55.72 19.78
CA GLY A 363 -14.85 56.71 20.02
C GLY A 363 -14.54 56.99 21.49
N PHE A 364 -15.46 56.69 22.42
CA PHE A 364 -15.21 56.76 23.87
C PHE A 364 -14.06 55.83 24.30
N LEU A 365 -13.80 54.74 23.56
CA LEU A 365 -12.72 53.81 23.86
C LEU A 365 -11.34 54.46 23.74
N ASN A 366 -11.19 55.52 22.93
CA ASN A 366 -9.91 56.24 22.81
C ASN A 366 -9.62 57.12 24.04
N GLN A 367 -10.67 57.58 24.72
CA GLN A 367 -10.53 58.28 26.00
C GLN A 367 -10.28 57.27 27.12
N PHE A 368 -11.02 56.16 27.12
CA PHE A 368 -10.86 55.06 28.06
C PHE A 368 -9.50 54.36 27.98
N GLU A 369 -8.91 54.25 26.79
CA GLU A 369 -7.58 53.66 26.56
C GLU A 369 -6.45 54.42 27.24
N ARG A 370 -6.59 55.75 27.41
CA ARG A 370 -5.59 56.56 28.13
C ARG A 370 -5.52 56.19 29.61
N ASP A 371 -6.66 55.82 30.20
CA ASP A 371 -6.77 55.50 31.62
C ASP A 371 -6.62 53.99 31.88
N HIS A 372 -7.08 53.15 30.94
CA HIS A 372 -7.16 51.68 31.08
C HIS A 372 -6.84 50.92 29.78
N LEU A 373 -5.60 51.07 29.27
CA LEU A 373 -5.11 50.45 28.03
C LEU A 373 -5.50 48.96 27.88
N THR A 374 -5.21 48.13 28.88
CA THR A 374 -5.48 46.68 28.84
C THR A 374 -6.96 46.37 28.65
N LEU A 375 -7.83 47.08 29.37
CA LEU A 375 -9.27 46.86 29.32
C LEU A 375 -9.86 47.38 28.00
N ALA A 376 -9.36 48.51 27.49
CA ALA A 376 -9.75 49.03 26.19
C ALA A 376 -9.43 48.04 25.05
N VAL A 377 -8.25 47.42 25.07
CA VAL A 377 -7.85 46.39 24.08
C VAL A 377 -8.72 45.15 24.16
N LEU A 378 -9.07 44.68 25.36
CA LEU A 378 -10.04 43.58 25.53
C LEU A 378 -11.41 43.93 24.96
N VAL A 379 -11.94 45.12 25.28
CA VAL A 379 -13.25 45.56 24.78
C VAL A 379 -13.26 45.66 23.25
N ARG A 380 -12.21 46.24 22.63
CA ARG A 380 -12.06 46.25 21.17
C ARG A 380 -12.00 44.85 20.58
N GLY A 381 -11.24 43.94 21.20
CA GLY A 381 -11.20 42.53 20.83
C GLY A 381 -12.58 41.90 20.81
N GLY A 382 -13.36 42.08 21.89
CA GLY A 382 -14.74 41.59 21.98
C GLY A 382 -15.67 42.15 20.89
N ILE A 383 -15.56 43.44 20.57
CA ILE A 383 -16.31 44.09 19.49
C ILE A 383 -15.95 43.48 18.13
N PHE A 384 -14.66 43.36 17.81
CA PHE A 384 -14.22 42.76 16.55
C PHE A 384 -14.65 41.29 16.43
N GLY A 385 -14.51 40.52 17.51
CA GLY A 385 -14.96 39.14 17.57
C GLY A 385 -16.46 38.99 17.30
N PHE A 386 -17.28 39.86 17.90
CA PHE A 386 -18.72 39.93 17.61
C PHE A 386 -18.99 40.26 16.13
N VAL A 387 -18.32 41.28 15.58
CA VAL A 387 -18.51 41.72 14.18
C VAL A 387 -18.14 40.60 13.20
N PHE A 388 -16.99 39.93 13.38
CA PHE A 388 -16.58 38.83 12.51
C PHE A 388 -17.57 37.67 12.54
N TYR A 389 -18.01 37.25 13.72
CA TYR A 389 -18.96 36.16 13.86
C TYR A 389 -20.35 36.55 13.33
N PHE A 390 -20.77 37.80 13.51
CA PHE A 390 -22.00 38.31 12.92
C PHE A 390 -21.95 38.32 11.39
N LEU A 391 -20.87 38.87 10.80
CA LEU A 391 -20.69 38.87 9.34
C LEU A 391 -20.61 37.44 8.78
N ALA A 392 -19.97 36.52 9.51
CA ALA A 392 -19.93 35.11 9.14
C ALA A 392 -21.34 34.51 9.01
N LEU A 393 -22.28 34.87 9.89
CA LEU A 393 -23.69 34.45 9.76
C LEU A 393 -24.35 35.03 8.50
N VAL A 394 -24.08 36.31 8.19
CA VAL A 394 -24.65 37.01 7.03
C VAL A 394 -24.16 36.40 5.72
N PHE A 395 -22.88 36.03 5.64
CA PHE A 395 -22.27 35.48 4.42
C PHE A 395 -22.42 33.97 4.27
N ALA A 396 -22.71 33.23 5.33
CA ALA A 396 -22.85 31.78 5.30
C ALA A 396 -23.84 31.22 4.24
N PRO A 397 -24.97 31.89 3.90
CA PRO A 397 -25.84 31.46 2.81
C PRO A 397 -25.19 31.44 1.42
N LEU A 398 -24.10 32.18 1.19
CA LEU A 398 -23.39 32.16 -0.09
C LEU A 398 -22.81 30.79 -0.42
N TRP A 399 -22.39 30.03 0.61
CA TRP A 399 -21.85 28.68 0.42
C TRP A 399 -22.87 27.69 -0.13
N VAL A 400 -24.16 27.91 0.12
CA VAL A 400 -25.25 27.12 -0.47
C VAL A 400 -25.31 27.31 -1.98
N ARG A 401 -24.97 28.51 -2.50
CA ARG A 401 -24.89 28.75 -3.94
C ARG A 401 -23.69 28.05 -4.59
N ILE A 402 -22.60 27.89 -3.84
CA ILE A 402 -21.35 27.29 -4.33
C ILE A 402 -21.43 25.75 -4.31
N PHE A 403 -21.89 25.17 -3.21
CA PHE A 403 -21.88 23.72 -2.99
C PHE A 403 -23.24 23.04 -3.19
N GLY A 404 -24.30 23.83 -3.41
CA GLY A 404 -25.68 23.33 -3.41
C GLY A 404 -26.22 23.10 -2.00
N LYS A 405 -27.55 22.98 -1.89
CA LYS A 405 -28.20 22.60 -0.63
C LYS A 405 -27.88 21.15 -0.29
N SER A 406 -27.67 20.87 0.99
CA SER A 406 -27.53 19.49 1.49
C SER A 406 -28.73 18.64 1.07
N ALA A 407 -28.48 17.43 0.57
CA ALA A 407 -29.51 16.45 0.23
C ALA A 407 -30.17 15.82 1.48
N ARG A 408 -29.61 16.03 2.67
CA ARG A 408 -30.25 15.62 3.93
C ARG A 408 -31.37 16.61 4.24
N PRO A 409 -32.62 16.15 4.46
CA PRO A 409 -33.66 17.05 4.94
C PRO A 409 -33.16 17.67 6.26
N PRO A 410 -33.31 19.00 6.44
CA PRO A 410 -33.03 19.58 7.74
C PRO A 410 -33.86 18.83 8.79
N PRO A 411 -33.34 18.62 10.01
CA PRO A 411 -34.14 18.03 11.08
C PRO A 411 -35.50 18.74 11.15
N LYS A 412 -36.58 17.99 11.44
CA LYS A 412 -37.95 18.54 11.45
C LYS A 412 -38.02 19.74 12.40
N GLY A 413 -37.99 20.94 11.82
CA GLY A 413 -37.78 22.20 12.54
C GLY A 413 -36.28 22.45 12.75
N GLY A 414 -35.78 23.62 12.33
CA GLY A 414 -34.40 24.06 12.60
C GLY A 414 -34.08 24.13 14.11
N PRO A 415 -33.05 24.88 14.54
CA PRO A 415 -32.77 25.00 15.98
C PRO A 415 -34.06 25.36 16.72
N LYS A 416 -34.43 24.59 17.75
CA LYS A 416 -35.71 24.76 18.48
C LYS A 416 -35.92 26.21 18.94
N TYR A 417 -34.82 26.95 19.13
CA TYR A 417 -34.79 28.38 19.41
C TYR A 417 -33.73 29.11 18.56
N PRO A 418 -34.08 29.69 17.40
CA PRO A 418 -33.12 30.36 16.51
C PRO A 418 -32.39 31.55 17.14
N TRP A 419 -33.04 32.24 18.09
CA TRP A 419 -32.45 33.36 18.81
C TRP A 419 -31.36 32.90 19.80
N VAL A 420 -31.48 31.70 20.38
CA VAL A 420 -30.46 31.11 21.26
C VAL A 420 -29.25 30.69 20.45
N ASP A 421 -29.45 30.12 19.26
CA ASP A 421 -28.35 29.78 18.34
C ASP A 421 -27.56 31.04 17.92
N PHE A 422 -28.29 32.11 17.58
CA PHE A 422 -27.70 33.41 17.28
C PHE A 422 -26.93 33.97 18.47
N ALA A 423 -27.54 33.98 19.66
CA ALA A 423 -26.91 34.48 20.88
C ALA A 423 -25.65 33.68 21.24
N ALA A 424 -25.72 32.34 21.19
CA ALA A 424 -24.59 31.45 21.44
C ALA A 424 -23.42 31.73 20.47
N TRP A 425 -23.74 31.92 19.18
CA TRP A 425 -22.73 32.23 18.17
C TRP A 425 -22.08 33.60 18.40
N CYS A 426 -22.87 34.61 18.76
CA CYS A 426 -22.35 35.94 19.11
C CYS A 426 -21.51 35.91 20.38
N VAL A 427 -21.92 35.16 21.42
CA VAL A 427 -21.15 34.97 22.66
C VAL A 427 -19.81 34.28 22.38
N ALA A 428 -19.81 33.25 21.53
CA ALA A 428 -18.58 32.60 21.06
C ALA A 428 -17.68 33.59 20.30
N GLY A 429 -18.25 34.47 19.47
CA GLY A 429 -17.51 35.53 18.80
C GLY A 429 -16.87 36.53 19.76
N VAL A 430 -17.59 36.98 20.78
CA VAL A 430 -17.04 37.85 21.82
C VAL A 430 -15.92 37.14 22.57
N ALA A 431 -16.09 35.87 22.94
CA ALA A 431 -15.07 35.07 23.60
C ALA A 431 -13.80 34.91 22.74
N PHE A 432 -13.96 34.61 21.45
CA PHE A 432 -12.85 34.56 20.48
C PHE A 432 -12.07 35.88 20.44
N GLY A 433 -12.80 37.00 20.38
CA GLY A 433 -12.22 38.34 20.34
C GLY A 433 -11.48 38.72 21.62
N LEU A 434 -12.09 38.45 22.78
CA LEU A 434 -11.48 38.68 24.10
C LEU A 434 -10.21 37.86 24.28
N GLN A 435 -10.23 36.58 23.90
CA GLN A 435 -9.09 35.70 24.04
C GLN A 435 -7.96 36.05 23.07
N SER A 436 -8.28 36.47 21.85
CA SER A 436 -7.28 36.99 20.90
C SER A 436 -6.62 38.26 21.43
N ALA A 437 -7.40 39.19 21.99
CA ALA A 437 -6.88 40.41 22.63
C ALA A 437 -6.05 40.10 23.89
N ALA A 438 -6.45 39.12 24.70
CA ALA A 438 -5.67 38.65 25.84
C ALA A 438 -4.31 38.10 25.40
N GLY A 439 -4.24 37.38 24.27
CA GLY A 439 -2.98 36.91 23.68
C GLY A 439 -2.05 38.04 23.28
N LEU A 440 -2.60 39.09 22.66
CA LEU A 440 -1.85 40.29 22.32
C LEU A 440 -1.28 40.99 23.56
N ILE A 441 -2.09 41.11 24.63
CA ILE A 441 -1.65 41.68 25.91
C ILE A 441 -0.54 40.82 26.54
N LEU A 442 -0.68 39.49 26.51
CA LEU A 442 0.35 38.57 27.01
C LEU A 442 1.63 38.70 26.19
N LEU A 443 1.51 38.82 24.87
CA LEU A 443 2.65 39.04 24.00
C LEU A 443 3.35 40.35 24.37
N TRP A 444 2.65 41.46 24.58
CA TRP A 444 3.26 42.72 25.03
C TRP A 444 3.90 42.62 26.42
N ARG A 445 3.30 41.86 27.35
CA ARG A 445 3.75 41.78 28.74
C ARG A 445 4.95 40.85 28.95
N TYR A 446 5.02 39.77 28.18
CA TYR A 446 6.08 38.75 28.28
C TYR A 446 7.09 38.80 27.13
N ASN A 447 7.00 39.82 26.26
CA ASN A 447 7.99 40.04 25.22
C ASN A 447 9.37 40.26 25.86
N PRO A 448 10.39 39.43 25.59
CA PRO A 448 11.75 39.77 25.98
C PRO A 448 12.19 41.00 25.18
N THR A 449 12.32 42.15 25.85
CA THR A 449 12.54 43.49 25.27
C THR A 449 13.93 43.71 24.68
N ASP A 450 14.70 42.65 24.44
CA ASP A 450 16.11 42.77 24.07
C ASP A 450 16.30 43.12 22.57
N SER A 451 15.33 42.80 21.68
CA SER A 451 15.36 43.19 20.25
C SER A 451 14.00 43.01 19.52
N ALA A 452 13.82 43.66 18.36
CA ALA A 452 12.67 43.41 17.47
C ALA A 452 12.63 41.96 16.92
N ALA A 453 13.80 41.35 16.75
CA ALA A 453 13.98 39.97 16.31
C ALA A 453 13.40 38.96 17.32
N THR A 454 13.71 39.11 18.62
CA THR A 454 13.17 38.23 19.67
C THR A 454 11.65 38.36 19.80
N ALA A 455 11.12 39.56 19.63
CA ALA A 455 9.68 39.82 19.61
C ALA A 455 8.97 39.12 18.44
N ALA A 456 9.51 39.28 17.23
CA ALA A 456 8.99 38.63 16.03
C ALA A 456 9.06 37.10 16.14
N GLY A 457 10.11 36.55 16.74
CA GLY A 457 10.27 35.11 16.95
C GLY A 457 9.21 34.54 17.86
N PHE A 458 8.96 35.20 19.00
CA PHE A 458 7.90 34.82 19.92
C PHE A 458 6.51 34.92 19.28
N ALA A 459 6.25 35.98 18.51
CA ALA A 459 5.01 36.15 17.76
C ALA A 459 4.81 35.07 16.68
N CYS A 460 5.87 34.68 15.99
CA CYS A 460 5.84 33.65 14.95
C CYS A 460 5.52 32.26 15.52
N VAL A 461 6.12 31.91 16.66
CA VAL A 461 5.90 30.61 17.34
C VAL A 461 4.54 30.57 18.03
N PHE A 462 4.17 31.59 18.81
CA PHE A 462 2.99 31.53 19.69
C PHE A 462 1.76 32.27 19.18
N GLY A 463 1.91 33.26 18.30
CA GLY A 463 0.82 34.14 17.86
C GLY A 463 -0.30 33.39 17.14
N LEU A 464 0.03 32.62 16.09
CA LEU A 464 -0.97 31.84 15.35
C LEU A 464 -1.60 30.74 16.22
N PRO A 465 -0.82 29.92 16.96
CA PRO A 465 -1.39 28.93 17.88
C PRO A 465 -2.35 29.55 18.89
N TRP A 466 -2.09 30.76 19.39
CA TRP A 466 -3.00 31.43 20.29
C TRP A 466 -4.36 31.77 19.65
N ILE A 467 -4.35 32.26 18.41
CA ILE A 467 -5.60 32.55 17.67
C ILE A 467 -6.37 31.25 17.38
N VAL A 468 -5.67 30.17 17.04
CA VAL A 468 -6.29 28.84 16.86
C VAL A 468 -6.90 28.33 18.18
N ALA A 469 -6.19 28.48 19.30
CA ALA A 469 -6.71 28.14 20.62
C ALA A 469 -7.97 28.96 20.98
N ALA A 470 -7.98 30.26 20.66
CA ALA A 470 -9.15 31.12 20.83
C ALA A 470 -10.35 30.62 20.02
N ARG A 471 -10.13 30.12 18.79
CA ARG A 471 -11.18 29.52 17.97
C ARG A 471 -11.73 28.22 18.57
N ILE A 472 -10.86 27.36 19.09
CA ILE A 472 -11.25 26.10 19.74
C ILE A 472 -12.11 26.38 20.98
N VAL A 473 -11.70 27.35 21.82
CA VAL A 473 -12.47 27.74 23.02
C VAL A 473 -13.82 28.34 22.64
N ALA A 474 -13.85 29.22 21.63
CA ALA A 474 -15.10 29.79 21.13
C ALA A 474 -16.08 28.71 20.64
N ASP A 475 -15.57 27.69 19.96
CA ASP A 475 -16.35 26.52 19.54
C ASP A 475 -16.90 25.70 20.71
N VAL A 476 -16.09 25.48 21.75
CA VAL A 476 -16.53 24.79 22.98
C VAL A 476 -17.64 25.58 23.65
N ILE A 477 -17.49 26.90 23.79
CA ILE A 477 -18.51 27.78 24.37
C ILE A 477 -19.81 27.73 23.57
N TYR A 478 -19.73 27.81 22.23
CA TYR A 478 -20.90 27.71 21.36
C TYR A 478 -21.65 26.39 21.61
N ILE A 479 -20.95 25.27 21.73
CA ILE A 479 -21.57 23.94 21.89
C ILE A 479 -22.16 23.70 23.27
N SER A 480 -21.51 24.19 24.32
CA SER A 480 -22.08 24.15 25.67
C SER A 480 -23.44 24.83 25.75
N VAL A 481 -23.73 25.78 24.85
CA VAL A 481 -25.05 26.43 24.72
C VAL A 481 -25.92 25.75 23.65
N ALA A 482 -25.32 25.21 22.59
CA ALA A 482 -26.05 24.51 21.51
C ALA A 482 -26.59 23.13 21.92
N GLU A 483 -26.13 22.57 23.05
CA GLU A 483 -26.69 21.38 23.70
C GLU A 483 -28.22 21.48 23.92
N PHE A 484 -28.74 22.70 24.06
CA PHE A 484 -30.18 22.97 24.19
C PHE A 484 -30.97 22.97 22.86
N LEU A 485 -30.31 22.81 21.70
CA LEU A 485 -30.87 23.17 20.39
C LEU A 485 -31.00 22.05 19.34
N SER A 486 -30.35 20.89 19.45
CA SER A 486 -30.41 19.84 18.40
C SER A 486 -30.15 18.40 18.90
N GLU A 487 -30.30 17.40 18.01
CA GLU A 487 -29.94 15.99 18.27
C GLU A 487 -28.45 15.90 18.63
N VAL A 488 -28.20 15.54 19.89
CA VAL A 488 -26.95 15.72 20.64
C VAL A 488 -25.73 15.06 19.97
N ASP A 489 -25.91 13.92 19.30
CA ASP A 489 -24.78 13.08 18.90
C ASP A 489 -24.02 13.58 17.66
N VAL A 490 -24.73 14.13 16.66
CA VAL A 490 -24.11 14.50 15.37
C VAL A 490 -23.36 15.83 15.46
N GLY A 491 -23.87 16.77 16.25
CA GLY A 491 -23.24 18.09 16.46
C GLY A 491 -21.94 18.00 17.27
N LEU A 492 -21.94 17.18 18.32
CA LEU A 492 -20.75 16.92 19.15
C LEU A 492 -19.64 16.25 18.34
N GLU A 493 -19.98 15.24 17.54
CA GLU A 493 -19.00 14.54 16.69
C GLU A 493 -18.40 15.48 15.63
N PHE A 494 -19.21 16.32 14.98
CA PHE A 494 -18.71 17.32 14.03
C PHE A 494 -17.71 18.26 14.71
N GLN A 495 -18.01 18.70 15.93
CA GLN A 495 -17.09 19.56 16.67
C GLN A 495 -15.81 18.85 17.06
N ALA A 496 -15.90 17.64 17.62
CA ALA A 496 -14.73 16.88 18.04
C ALA A 496 -13.75 16.71 16.87
N ARG A 497 -14.28 16.44 15.66
CA ARG A 497 -13.48 16.35 14.43
C ARG A 497 -12.90 17.69 13.99
N SER A 498 -13.72 18.75 13.96
CA SER A 498 -13.27 20.11 13.62
C SER A 498 -12.15 20.58 14.55
N SER A 499 -12.42 20.58 15.86
CA SER A 499 -11.45 20.93 16.91
C SER A 499 -10.20 20.06 16.84
N GLY A 500 -10.34 18.74 16.61
CA GLY A 500 -9.20 17.85 16.44
C GLY A 500 -8.26 18.26 15.30
N LEU A 501 -8.81 18.70 14.16
CA LEU A 501 -8.00 19.20 13.04
C LEU A 501 -7.31 20.52 13.36
N PHE A 502 -7.99 21.45 14.04
CA PHE A 502 -7.39 22.70 14.51
C PHE A 502 -6.32 22.46 15.58
N THR A 503 -6.53 21.52 16.50
CA THR A 503 -5.53 21.11 17.50
C THR A 503 -4.31 20.48 16.85
N LEU A 504 -4.49 19.67 15.80
CA LEU A 504 -3.38 19.11 15.05
C LEU A 504 -2.56 20.21 14.36
N ALA A 505 -3.22 21.19 13.73
CA ALA A 505 -2.54 22.35 13.15
C ALA A 505 -1.82 23.19 14.22
N TYR A 506 -2.43 23.39 15.39
CA TYR A 506 -1.85 24.07 16.55
C TYR A 506 -0.55 23.39 17.04
N LEU A 507 -0.60 22.08 17.28
CA LEU A 507 0.56 21.32 17.76
C LEU A 507 1.65 21.22 16.68
N GLY A 508 1.25 21.02 15.42
CA GLY A 508 2.17 20.96 14.29
C GLY A 508 2.91 22.29 14.08
N TRP A 509 2.21 23.42 14.21
CA TRP A 509 2.83 24.75 14.12
C TRP A 509 3.84 24.98 15.23
N LEU A 510 3.47 24.73 16.49
CA LEU A 510 4.36 24.89 17.64
C LEU A 510 5.62 24.04 17.51
N LEU A 511 5.46 22.77 17.13
CA LEU A 511 6.59 21.87 16.93
C LEU A 511 7.50 22.36 15.79
N TRP A 512 6.93 22.69 14.64
CA TRP A 512 7.71 23.08 13.46
C TRP A 512 8.41 24.43 13.65
N PHE A 513 7.67 25.50 13.98
CA PHE A 513 8.26 26.83 14.16
C PHE A 513 9.17 26.90 15.38
N GLY A 514 8.79 26.25 16.48
CA GLY A 514 9.64 26.17 17.68
C GLY A 514 10.96 25.47 17.39
N LEU A 515 10.95 24.42 16.57
CA LEU A 515 12.16 23.71 16.17
C LEU A 515 13.00 24.52 15.18
N VAL A 516 12.39 25.06 14.11
CA VAL A 516 13.13 25.79 13.07
C VAL A 516 13.75 27.07 13.63
N LEU A 517 13.02 27.85 14.43
CA LEU A 517 13.52 29.10 14.99
C LEU A 517 14.31 28.90 16.30
N GLY A 518 14.01 27.84 17.07
CA GLY A 518 14.68 27.56 18.34
C GLY A 518 15.97 26.75 18.22
N ALA A 519 16.14 25.94 17.16
CA ALA A 519 17.33 25.11 17.00
C ALA A 519 18.65 25.90 16.86
N PRO A 520 18.74 26.99 16.08
CA PRO A 520 19.99 27.76 15.97
C PRO A 520 20.44 28.40 17.29
N PRO A 521 19.58 29.11 18.05
CA PRO A 521 19.96 29.62 19.38
C PRO A 521 20.34 28.51 20.36
N ALA A 522 19.63 27.37 20.33
CA ALA A 522 19.97 26.22 21.15
C ALA A 522 21.33 25.63 20.79
N ALA A 523 21.69 25.58 19.50
CA ALA A 523 23.00 25.12 19.05
C ALA A 523 24.13 26.02 19.57
N ILE A 524 23.97 27.34 19.47
CA ILE A 524 24.93 28.33 20.01
C ILE A 524 25.10 28.14 21.52
N TRP A 525 23.99 27.97 22.25
CA TRP A 525 24.03 27.72 23.69
C TRP A 525 24.73 26.39 24.04
N ILE A 526 24.50 25.33 23.27
CA ILE A 526 25.17 24.03 23.44
C ILE A 526 26.68 24.21 23.20
N GLU A 527 27.08 24.85 22.10
CA GLU A 527 28.50 25.07 21.79
C GLU A 527 29.20 25.90 22.87
N SER A 528 28.54 26.91 23.43
CA SER A 528 29.12 27.76 24.47
C SER A 528 29.33 27.03 25.81
N HIS A 529 28.55 25.98 26.10
CA HIS A 529 28.62 25.25 27.38
C HIS A 529 29.34 23.90 27.27
N LEU A 530 29.27 23.23 26.11
CA LEU A 530 29.75 21.86 25.88
C LEU A 530 30.90 21.78 24.86
N GLY A 531 31.27 22.90 24.24
CA GLY A 531 32.36 23.01 23.27
C GLY A 531 31.91 22.84 21.81
N SER A 532 32.75 23.30 20.88
CA SER A 532 32.46 23.38 19.44
C SER A 532 32.23 22.04 18.74
N ALA A 533 32.65 20.92 19.34
CA ALA A 533 32.41 19.58 18.81
C ALA A 533 31.04 18.99 19.20
N ALA A 534 30.32 19.59 20.14
CA ALA A 534 29.10 19.02 20.70
C ALA A 534 27.93 18.98 19.69
N VAL A 535 27.70 20.05 18.94
CA VAL A 535 26.62 20.13 17.94
C VAL A 535 26.84 19.15 16.78
N PRO A 536 28.03 19.09 16.14
CA PRO A 536 28.33 18.06 15.13
C PRO A 536 28.18 16.63 15.67
N SER A 537 28.57 16.38 16.92
CA SER A 537 28.46 15.06 17.56
C SER A 537 27.02 14.65 17.81
N LEU A 538 26.15 15.57 18.23
CA LEU A 538 24.72 15.33 18.43
C LEU A 538 23.99 15.09 17.11
N ALA A 539 24.31 15.86 16.06
CA ALA A 539 23.79 15.64 14.71
C ALA A 539 24.21 14.27 14.16
N THR A 540 25.48 13.89 14.35
CA THR A 540 26.00 12.59 13.95
C THR A 540 25.37 11.45 14.74
N GLY A 541 25.21 11.60 16.06
CA GLY A 541 24.55 10.63 16.93
C GLY A 541 23.08 10.42 16.59
N GLY A 542 22.34 11.49 16.28
CA GLY A 542 20.97 11.42 15.78
C GLY A 542 20.87 10.66 14.47
N GLY A 543 21.77 10.95 13.52
CA GLY A 543 21.90 10.23 12.24
C GLY A 543 22.16 8.73 12.41
N VAL A 544 23.12 8.38 13.26
CA VAL A 544 23.51 7.00 13.57
C VAL A 544 22.38 6.27 14.30
N SER A 545 21.65 6.92 15.20
CA SER A 545 20.52 6.32 15.94
C SER A 545 19.35 5.90 15.04
N GLY A 546 19.04 6.68 14.00
CA GLY A 546 18.01 6.33 13.02
C GLY A 546 18.40 5.12 12.18
N LEU A 547 19.67 5.07 11.75
CA LEU A 547 20.22 3.92 11.03
C LEU A 547 20.29 2.67 11.92
N LEU A 548 20.72 2.83 13.18
CA LEU A 548 20.72 1.75 14.17
C LEU A 548 19.31 1.24 14.44
N SER A 549 18.31 2.11 14.54
CA SER A 549 16.92 1.69 14.80
C SER A 549 16.35 0.82 13.69
N ILE A 550 16.72 1.09 12.43
CA ILE A 550 16.35 0.26 11.28
C ILE A 550 17.10 -1.08 11.31
N ILE A 551 18.42 -1.06 11.54
CA ILE A 551 19.24 -2.28 11.61
C ILE A 551 18.82 -3.17 12.79
N LEU A 552 18.52 -2.56 13.94
CA LEU A 552 18.06 -3.25 15.15
C LEU A 552 16.62 -3.77 15.03
N GLY A 553 15.75 -3.06 14.29
CA GLY A 553 14.39 -3.49 13.99
C GLY A 553 14.29 -4.61 12.95
N ALA A 554 15.27 -4.73 12.05
CA ALA A 554 15.29 -5.72 10.97
C ALA A 554 16.08 -7.01 11.28
N SER A 555 16.71 -7.15 12.46
CA SER A 555 17.55 -8.31 12.77
C SER A 555 16.81 -9.41 13.55
N SER A 556 16.91 -10.66 13.07
CA SER A 556 16.42 -11.86 13.77
C SER A 556 17.21 -12.19 15.04
N LYS A 557 18.48 -11.75 15.13
CA LYS A 557 19.32 -11.91 16.34
C LYS A 557 18.82 -11.08 17.52
N THR A 558 18.01 -10.05 17.27
CA THR A 558 17.39 -9.25 18.33
C THR A 558 16.22 -9.97 18.98
N LYS A 559 15.61 -11.03 18.40
CA LYS A 559 14.67 -11.87 19.17
C LYS A 559 15.39 -12.58 20.31
N ALA A 560 16.59 -13.12 20.06
CA ALA A 560 17.40 -13.81 21.07
C ALA A 560 18.15 -12.86 22.03
N ALA A 561 18.66 -11.71 21.56
CA ALA A 561 19.31 -10.71 22.42
C ALA A 561 18.30 -9.84 23.21
N ALA A 562 17.09 -9.63 22.69
CA ALA A 562 16.04 -8.88 23.40
C ALA A 562 15.26 -9.72 24.43
N GLU A 563 15.41 -11.05 24.43
CA GLU A 563 14.97 -11.90 25.54
C GLU A 563 15.78 -11.62 26.83
N GLN A 564 16.96 -11.00 26.70
CA GLN A 564 17.87 -10.72 27.84
C GLN A 564 17.61 -9.36 28.53
N VAL A 565 16.74 -8.49 28.00
CA VAL A 565 16.41 -7.16 28.56
C VAL A 565 14.93 -7.13 28.97
N SER A 566 14.63 -7.76 30.11
CA SER A 566 13.29 -8.18 30.52
C SER A 566 12.39 -7.12 31.19
N GLY A 567 12.84 -5.89 31.42
CA GLY A 567 12.06 -4.92 32.22
C GLY A 567 11.22 -3.90 31.42
N PHE A 568 11.78 -3.31 30.35
CA PHE A 568 11.20 -2.11 29.72
C PHE A 568 10.28 -2.41 28.52
N ARG A 569 10.38 -3.62 27.95
CA ARG A 569 9.64 -4.03 26.74
C ARG A 569 8.24 -4.57 27.00
N GLN A 570 7.90 -4.92 28.24
CA GLN A 570 6.58 -5.45 28.59
C GLN A 570 5.45 -4.43 28.35
N TYR A 571 5.81 -3.14 28.19
CA TYR A 571 4.86 -2.03 27.99
C TYR A 571 4.94 -1.35 26.61
N LEU A 572 5.97 -1.60 25.80
CA LEU A 572 6.20 -0.89 24.52
C LEU A 572 6.45 -1.87 23.38
N GLY A 573 5.51 -1.94 22.43
CA GLY A 573 5.65 -2.72 21.20
C GLY A 573 6.75 -2.17 20.28
N LEU A 574 7.32 -3.04 19.42
CA LEU A 574 8.38 -2.68 18.45
C LEU A 574 7.97 -1.47 17.57
N ASN A 575 6.69 -1.42 17.19
CA ASN A 575 6.12 -0.33 16.41
C ASN A 575 6.19 1.03 17.14
N THR A 576 5.98 1.03 18.46
CA THR A 576 6.07 2.26 19.27
C THR A 576 7.50 2.75 19.38
N ILE A 577 8.47 1.84 19.57
CA ILE A 577 9.90 2.20 19.60
C ILE A 577 10.34 2.79 18.26
N ALA A 578 9.96 2.15 17.15
CA ALA A 578 10.27 2.65 15.82
C ALA A 578 9.62 4.02 15.53
N ALA A 579 8.39 4.25 15.98
CA ALA A 579 7.72 5.54 15.84
C ALA A 579 8.41 6.66 16.65
N ILE A 580 8.84 6.37 17.87
CA ILE A 580 9.61 7.33 18.68
C ILE A 580 10.95 7.64 18.01
N ALA A 581 11.68 6.63 17.55
CA ALA A 581 12.94 6.81 16.83
C ALA A 581 12.77 7.64 15.55
N ALA A 582 11.71 7.38 14.78
CA ALA A 582 11.35 8.15 13.59
C ALA A 582 11.08 9.62 13.92
N ALA A 583 10.32 9.89 14.99
CA ALA A 583 10.02 11.25 15.43
C ALA A 583 11.29 11.99 15.88
N VAL A 584 12.13 11.35 16.70
CA VAL A 584 13.42 11.93 17.16
C VAL A 584 14.33 12.23 15.97
N PHE A 585 14.43 11.31 15.00
CA PHE A 585 15.22 11.52 13.80
C PHE A 585 14.69 12.70 12.97
N ALA A 586 13.37 12.78 12.76
CA ALA A 586 12.75 13.88 12.02
C ALA A 586 13.02 15.23 12.67
N VAL A 587 12.92 15.30 14.01
CA VAL A 587 13.26 16.51 14.79
C VAL A 587 14.73 16.88 14.64
N ALA A 588 15.64 15.92 14.79
CA ALA A 588 17.08 16.17 14.62
C ALA A 588 17.43 16.64 13.20
N LEU A 589 16.79 16.05 12.17
CA LEU A 589 17.00 16.42 10.78
C LEU A 589 16.53 17.84 10.49
N VAL A 590 15.34 18.24 10.95
CA VAL A 590 14.82 19.60 10.75
C VAL A 590 15.66 20.62 11.50
N ALA A 591 16.07 20.33 12.75
CA ALA A 591 16.99 21.17 13.50
C ALA A 591 18.32 21.37 12.76
N LEU A 592 18.93 20.27 12.27
CA LEU A 592 20.17 20.31 11.51
C LEU A 592 20.03 21.14 10.23
N LEU A 593 18.96 20.95 9.46
CA LEU A 593 18.70 21.75 8.25
C LEU A 593 18.52 23.23 8.58
N SER A 594 17.89 23.56 9.71
CA SER A 594 17.75 24.95 10.15
C SER A 594 19.10 25.58 10.54
N ILE A 595 19.95 24.84 11.28
CA ILE A 595 21.29 25.30 11.67
C ILE A 595 22.18 25.48 10.44
N LEU A 596 22.19 24.49 9.53
CA LEU A 596 22.96 24.56 8.29
C LEU A 596 22.49 25.69 7.37
N TRP A 597 21.19 25.97 7.36
CA TRP A 597 20.65 27.12 6.65
C TRP A 597 21.29 28.42 7.17
N ASP A 598 21.23 28.69 8.48
CA ASP A 598 21.81 29.94 9.01
C ASP A 598 23.30 30.01 8.73
N TRP A 599 24.04 28.91 8.97
CA TRP A 599 25.47 28.85 8.70
C TRP A 599 25.83 29.16 7.24
N ALA A 600 25.06 28.64 6.27
CA ALA A 600 25.28 28.89 4.85
C ALA A 600 25.03 30.35 4.45
N PHE A 601 24.23 31.09 5.22
CA PHE A 601 23.80 32.45 4.88
C PHE A 601 24.45 33.54 5.73
N ILE A 602 25.25 33.21 6.76
CA ILE A 602 26.10 34.17 7.51
C ILE A 602 26.85 35.15 6.57
N PRO A 603 27.48 34.73 5.45
CA PRO A 603 28.20 35.66 4.58
C PRO A 603 27.32 36.72 3.90
N PHE A 604 26.00 36.52 3.88
CA PHE A 604 25.01 37.39 3.25
C PHE A 604 24.24 38.27 4.27
N GLU A 605 24.52 38.16 5.57
CA GLU A 605 23.94 39.00 6.64
C GLU A 605 24.51 40.43 6.64
N SER A 606 24.62 41.06 5.47
CA SER A 606 25.32 42.34 5.27
C SER A 606 24.50 43.59 5.66
N CYS A 607 23.35 43.45 6.32
CA CYS A 607 22.46 44.57 6.68
C CYS A 607 22.41 44.78 8.20
N ALA A 608 22.13 46.02 8.60
CA ALA A 608 22.19 46.53 9.98
C ALA A 608 21.36 45.73 11.02
N ASP A 609 20.42 44.89 10.56
CA ASP A 609 19.50 44.11 11.39
C ASP A 609 19.65 42.58 11.24
N GLY A 610 20.72 42.10 10.59
CA GLY A 610 21.09 40.68 10.59
C GLY A 610 20.15 39.71 9.86
N HIS A 611 19.28 40.19 8.96
CA HIS A 611 18.43 39.33 8.13
C HIS A 611 18.79 39.38 6.63
N MET A 612 18.44 38.30 5.91
CA MET A 612 18.83 38.05 4.52
C MET A 612 18.00 38.89 3.53
N PRO A 613 18.59 39.46 2.45
CA PRO A 613 17.82 40.25 1.48
C PRO A 613 16.72 39.43 0.81
N TRP A 614 15.51 40.01 0.71
CA TRP A 614 14.34 39.37 0.08
C TRP A 614 14.61 38.86 -1.34
N THR A 615 15.43 39.56 -2.11
CA THR A 615 15.85 39.13 -3.45
C THR A 615 16.54 37.77 -3.43
N VAL A 616 17.41 37.51 -2.45
CA VAL A 616 18.13 36.24 -2.32
C VAL A 616 17.19 35.14 -1.83
N VAL A 617 16.26 35.45 -0.93
CA VAL A 617 15.18 34.52 -0.51
C VAL A 617 14.33 34.09 -1.71
N PHE A 618 13.87 35.04 -2.54
CA PHE A 618 13.07 34.75 -3.73
C PHE A 618 13.84 33.95 -4.78
N ILE A 619 15.10 34.34 -5.07
CA ILE A 619 15.94 33.61 -6.03
C ILE A 619 16.18 32.18 -5.53
N THR A 620 16.51 32.00 -4.25
CA THR A 620 16.74 30.67 -3.67
C THR A 620 15.47 29.82 -3.71
N GLY A 621 14.32 30.38 -3.33
CA GLY A 621 13.03 29.71 -3.42
C GLY A 621 12.66 29.31 -4.85
N ALA A 622 12.91 30.19 -5.83
CA ALA A 622 12.68 29.90 -7.25
C ALA A 622 13.60 28.78 -7.78
N VAL A 623 14.89 28.84 -7.45
CA VAL A 623 15.87 27.80 -7.81
C VAL A 623 15.49 26.46 -7.20
N LEU A 624 15.12 26.42 -5.91
CA LEU A 624 14.63 25.21 -5.25
C LEU A 624 13.35 24.71 -5.91
N GLY A 625 12.39 25.58 -6.23
CA GLY A 625 11.16 25.21 -6.92
C GLY A 625 11.40 24.57 -8.30
N VAL A 626 12.31 25.14 -9.10
CA VAL A 626 12.72 24.58 -10.39
C VAL A 626 13.42 23.24 -10.20
N LEU A 627 14.33 23.14 -9.21
CA LEU A 627 15.04 21.90 -8.90
C LEU A 627 14.06 20.79 -8.49
N ILE A 628 13.13 21.08 -7.57
CA ILE A 628 12.07 20.16 -7.10
C ILE A 628 11.22 19.67 -8.28
N TYR A 629 10.80 20.59 -9.15
CA TYR A 629 10.02 20.24 -10.34
C TYR A 629 10.82 19.35 -11.29
N ALA A 630 12.05 19.73 -11.61
CA ALA A 630 12.93 19.00 -12.52
C ALA A 630 13.27 17.59 -11.99
N THR A 631 13.72 17.48 -10.74
CA THR A 631 14.06 16.19 -10.13
C THR A 631 12.84 15.30 -10.01
N SER A 632 11.68 15.83 -9.62
CA SER A 632 10.44 15.06 -9.54
C SER A 632 9.96 14.54 -10.90
N ARG A 633 10.26 15.22 -12.02
CA ARG A 633 9.91 14.78 -13.38
C ARG A 633 10.89 13.76 -13.95
N VAL A 634 12.18 13.97 -13.71
CA VAL A 634 13.25 13.15 -14.27
C VAL A 634 13.40 11.86 -13.46
N LEU A 635 13.38 11.95 -12.13
CA LEU A 635 13.61 10.81 -11.27
C LEU A 635 12.40 9.88 -11.26
N SER A 636 12.62 8.59 -11.44
CA SER A 636 11.60 7.56 -11.35
C SER A 636 11.62 6.95 -9.96
N ILE A 637 10.53 7.10 -9.23
CA ILE A 637 10.38 6.50 -7.89
C ILE A 637 10.62 4.99 -7.89
N ASN A 638 10.29 4.30 -8.99
CA ASN A 638 10.48 2.86 -9.15
C ASN A 638 11.91 2.46 -9.52
N ARG A 639 12.65 3.28 -10.28
CA ARG A 639 13.99 2.92 -10.78
C ARG A 639 15.09 3.09 -9.74
N TYR A 640 14.94 4.05 -8.85
CA TYR A 640 15.95 4.40 -7.85
C TYR A 640 15.64 3.81 -6.46
N SER A 641 14.65 2.93 -6.36
CA SER A 641 14.43 2.12 -5.16
C SER A 641 15.36 0.90 -5.15
N LEU A 642 15.39 0.16 -4.03
CA LEU A 642 16.10 -1.12 -3.96
C LEU A 642 15.46 -2.21 -4.84
N HIS A 643 14.21 -2.00 -5.30
CA HIS A 643 13.51 -2.94 -6.17
C HIS A 643 14.30 -3.29 -7.44
N SER A 644 14.94 -2.33 -8.11
CA SER A 644 15.64 -2.62 -9.36
C SER A 644 16.82 -3.56 -9.18
N ILE A 645 17.56 -3.41 -8.07
CA ILE A 645 18.70 -4.27 -7.72
C ILE A 645 18.18 -5.67 -7.43
N TYR A 646 17.19 -5.75 -6.54
CA TYR A 646 16.53 -6.99 -6.16
C TYR A 646 15.96 -7.76 -7.36
N ARG A 647 15.17 -7.09 -8.21
CA ARG A 647 14.59 -7.64 -9.43
C ARG A 647 15.66 -8.23 -10.34
N ASN A 648 16.74 -7.49 -10.59
CA ASN A 648 17.78 -7.98 -11.51
C ASN A 648 18.46 -9.24 -10.97
N ARG A 649 18.73 -9.30 -9.66
CA ARG A 649 19.32 -10.49 -9.02
C ARG A 649 18.38 -11.71 -9.10
N LEU A 650 17.08 -11.53 -8.83
CA LEU A 650 16.09 -12.59 -9.01
C LEU A 650 15.98 -13.05 -10.47
N VAL A 651 15.94 -12.11 -11.42
CA VAL A 651 15.88 -12.44 -12.85
C VAL A 651 17.09 -13.27 -13.27
N ARG A 652 18.30 -12.89 -12.86
CA ARG A 652 19.51 -13.66 -13.16
C ARG A 652 19.46 -15.06 -12.57
N ALA A 653 19.15 -15.18 -11.28
CA ALA A 653 19.23 -16.45 -10.56
C ALA A 653 18.12 -17.44 -10.92
N PHE A 654 16.89 -16.97 -11.12
CA PHE A 654 15.76 -17.83 -11.44
C PHE A 654 15.49 -17.84 -12.95
N LEU A 655 15.21 -16.70 -13.57
CA LEU A 655 14.83 -16.72 -14.98
C LEU A 655 16.01 -16.98 -15.92
N GLY A 656 17.21 -16.48 -15.60
CA GLY A 656 18.44 -16.80 -16.30
C GLY A 656 18.79 -18.28 -16.21
N ALA A 657 18.56 -18.91 -15.04
CA ALA A 657 18.76 -20.35 -14.85
C ALA A 657 17.83 -21.24 -15.70
N SER A 658 16.70 -20.71 -16.20
CA SER A 658 15.81 -21.46 -17.10
C SER A 658 16.38 -21.66 -18.52
N ARG A 659 17.49 -20.98 -18.87
CA ARG A 659 18.13 -21.03 -20.19
C ARG A 659 19.39 -21.90 -20.13
N HIS A 660 19.70 -22.58 -21.25
CA HIS A 660 20.99 -23.25 -21.42
C HIS A 660 22.13 -22.22 -21.42
N GLU A 661 23.21 -22.54 -20.72
CA GLU A 661 24.39 -21.71 -20.51
C GLU A 661 25.01 -21.32 -21.86
N SER A 662 25.22 -22.30 -22.75
CA SER A 662 25.74 -22.08 -24.11
C SER A 662 24.91 -21.11 -24.97
N ALA A 663 23.61 -21.01 -24.73
CA ALA A 663 22.71 -20.10 -25.44
C ALA A 663 22.66 -18.72 -24.77
N ARG A 664 22.79 -18.67 -23.44
CA ARG A 664 22.81 -17.44 -22.65
C ARG A 664 24.15 -16.71 -22.80
N ASP A 665 25.26 -17.43 -22.83
CA ASP A 665 26.61 -16.87 -22.99
C ASP A 665 26.79 -16.10 -24.30
N LYS A 666 26.04 -16.47 -25.34
CA LYS A 666 26.03 -15.77 -26.63
C LYS A 666 25.33 -14.41 -26.58
N THR A 667 24.45 -14.18 -25.61
CA THR A 667 23.58 -13.00 -25.56
C THR A 667 23.74 -12.17 -24.30
N LYS A 668 24.30 -12.73 -23.23
CA LYS A 668 24.55 -12.02 -21.98
C LYS A 668 25.64 -10.96 -22.16
N ASN A 669 25.53 -9.89 -21.37
CA ASN A 669 26.60 -8.92 -21.29
C ASN A 669 27.79 -9.52 -20.52
N ALA A 670 28.95 -9.62 -21.17
CA ALA A 670 30.13 -10.27 -20.59
C ALA A 670 30.66 -9.61 -19.31
N PHE A 671 30.41 -8.31 -19.12
CA PHE A 671 30.88 -7.57 -17.93
C PHE A 671 29.94 -7.74 -16.74
N THR A 672 28.63 -7.68 -16.97
CA THR A 672 27.63 -7.65 -15.90
C THR A 672 26.95 -9.00 -15.63
N ASP A 673 27.13 -9.97 -16.53
CA ASP A 673 26.43 -11.26 -16.56
C ASP A 673 24.89 -11.12 -16.57
N PHE A 674 24.35 -9.95 -16.99
CA PHE A 674 22.91 -9.76 -17.20
C PHE A 674 22.55 -9.88 -18.68
N ASP A 675 21.35 -10.41 -18.93
CA ASP A 675 20.77 -10.50 -20.26
C ASP A 675 19.31 -10.03 -20.24
N GLY A 676 18.97 -9.09 -21.13
CA GLY A 676 17.60 -8.59 -21.26
C GLY A 676 16.60 -9.68 -21.69
N ARG A 677 17.07 -10.77 -22.30
CA ARG A 677 16.25 -11.93 -22.72
C ARG A 677 15.97 -12.94 -21.60
N ASP A 678 16.56 -12.76 -20.41
CA ASP A 678 16.28 -13.63 -19.27
C ASP A 678 14.84 -13.45 -18.77
N SER A 679 14.21 -12.30 -19.02
CA SER A 679 12.85 -12.02 -18.55
C SER A 679 11.85 -11.82 -19.71
N PRO A 680 11.02 -12.82 -20.04
CA PRO A 680 9.97 -12.66 -21.05
C PRO A 680 8.86 -11.72 -20.58
N TYR A 681 8.07 -11.20 -21.52
CA TYR A 681 6.85 -10.45 -21.21
C TYR A 681 5.75 -11.39 -20.72
N LEU A 682 4.88 -10.92 -19.80
CA LEU A 682 3.80 -11.76 -19.27
C LEU A 682 2.92 -12.35 -20.38
N ARG A 683 2.56 -11.55 -21.37
CA ARG A 683 1.77 -11.98 -22.54
C ARG A 683 2.44 -13.06 -23.38
N GLU A 684 3.77 -13.16 -23.37
CA GLU A 684 4.50 -14.16 -24.16
C GLU A 684 4.45 -15.56 -23.52
N LEU A 685 4.06 -15.63 -22.25
CA LEU A 685 3.83 -16.90 -21.56
C LEU A 685 2.58 -17.61 -22.10
N TRP A 686 1.66 -16.89 -22.75
CA TRP A 686 0.41 -17.42 -23.31
C TRP A 686 0.09 -16.78 -24.67
N GLU A 687 0.53 -17.42 -25.76
CA GLU A 687 0.55 -16.80 -27.09
C GLU A 687 -0.83 -16.78 -27.80
N PRO A 688 -1.03 -15.81 -28.72
CA PRO A 688 -2.23 -15.68 -29.54
C PRO A 688 -2.45 -16.77 -30.60
N GLY A 689 -3.72 -17.13 -30.83
CA GLY A 689 -4.18 -17.72 -32.11
C GLY A 689 -3.71 -19.14 -32.40
N ILE A 690 -2.91 -19.74 -31.53
CA ILE A 690 -2.58 -21.17 -31.55
C ILE A 690 -3.64 -21.84 -30.67
N GLU A 691 -4.37 -22.83 -31.20
CA GLU A 691 -5.18 -23.69 -30.34
C GLU A 691 -4.23 -24.37 -29.34
N PRO A 692 -4.31 -24.12 -28.02
CA PRO A 692 -3.50 -24.83 -27.04
C PRO A 692 -3.99 -26.28 -26.95
N ARG A 693 -3.68 -27.09 -27.96
CA ARG A 693 -3.86 -28.54 -27.94
C ARG A 693 -2.64 -29.17 -27.28
N GLY A 694 -2.90 -30.02 -26.29
CA GLY A 694 -1.91 -30.84 -25.63
C GLY A 694 -1.41 -30.33 -24.26
N PRO A 695 -0.60 -31.15 -23.56
CA PRO A 695 -0.05 -30.86 -22.21
C PRO A 695 0.79 -29.58 -22.13
N HIS A 696 1.26 -29.10 -23.27
CA HIS A 696 2.35 -28.15 -23.51
C HIS A 696 2.13 -26.69 -23.05
N TRP A 697 0.89 -26.36 -22.67
CA TRP A 697 0.47 -25.00 -22.32
C TRP A 697 0.18 -24.84 -20.83
N LYS A 698 0.18 -25.93 -20.06
CA LYS A 698 -0.16 -25.92 -18.65
C LYS A 698 1.09 -26.03 -17.77
N PRO A 699 1.06 -25.51 -16.54
CA PRO A 699 -0.05 -24.79 -15.90
C PRO A 699 -0.09 -23.27 -16.25
N PHE A 700 -1.29 -22.66 -16.23
CA PHE A 700 -1.50 -21.21 -16.37
C PHE A 700 -1.04 -20.48 -15.11
N HIS A 701 -0.04 -19.62 -15.24
CA HIS A 701 0.61 -18.98 -14.10
C HIS A 701 -0.14 -17.74 -13.62
N VAL A 702 -0.54 -17.73 -12.35
CA VAL A 702 -1.13 -16.60 -11.63
C VAL A 702 -0.19 -16.18 -10.50
N ILE A 703 0.39 -14.99 -10.62
CA ILE A 703 1.30 -14.42 -9.62
C ILE A 703 0.51 -13.46 -8.75
N SER A 704 0.51 -13.70 -7.44
CA SER A 704 -0.23 -12.89 -6.47
C SER A 704 0.67 -11.82 -5.84
N ALA A 705 0.14 -10.61 -5.70
CA ALA A 705 0.72 -9.46 -5.06
C ALA A 705 -0.32 -8.77 -4.17
N ALA A 706 0.12 -7.85 -3.31
CA ALA A 706 -0.77 -7.06 -2.46
C ALA A 706 -0.89 -5.63 -2.98
N LEU A 707 -2.12 -5.17 -3.16
CA LEU A 707 -2.48 -3.76 -3.35
C LEU A 707 -2.60 -3.09 -1.99
N ASN A 708 -1.73 -2.13 -1.67
CA ASN A 708 -1.74 -1.46 -0.35
C ASN A 708 -2.82 -0.37 -0.26
N LEU A 709 -3.59 -0.41 0.83
CA LEU A 709 -4.81 0.37 1.08
C LEU A 709 -4.81 0.99 2.49
N VAL A 710 -3.66 1.53 2.92
CA VAL A 710 -3.46 2.01 4.30
C VAL A 710 -4.42 3.17 4.66
N SER A 711 -4.82 3.99 3.68
CA SER A 711 -5.74 5.11 3.87
C SER A 711 -7.14 4.87 3.28
N SER A 712 -7.56 3.61 3.15
CA SER A 712 -8.90 3.31 2.62
C SER A 712 -10.01 3.82 3.55
N LYS A 713 -11.11 4.27 2.93
CA LYS A 713 -12.32 4.71 3.64
C LYS A 713 -13.18 3.55 4.14
N ASN A 714 -12.89 2.33 3.72
CA ASN A 714 -13.63 1.15 4.15
C ASN A 714 -13.09 0.64 5.48
N LEU A 715 -13.91 0.72 6.53
CA LEU A 715 -13.57 0.27 7.88
C LEU A 715 -13.18 -1.22 7.93
N ALA A 716 -13.81 -2.07 7.11
CA ALA A 716 -13.47 -3.50 7.05
C ALA A 716 -12.05 -3.76 6.49
N TRP A 717 -11.46 -2.78 5.81
CA TRP A 717 -10.13 -2.87 5.23
C TRP A 717 -9.06 -2.13 6.03
N GLN A 718 -9.44 -1.39 7.08
CA GLN A 718 -8.47 -0.74 7.97
C GLN A 718 -7.61 -1.75 8.75
N GLU A 719 -8.14 -2.93 9.06
CA GLU A 719 -7.35 -4.00 9.69
C GLU A 719 -6.45 -4.73 8.69
N ARG A 720 -6.92 -4.93 7.46
CA ARG A 720 -6.18 -5.69 6.43
C ARG A 720 -5.13 -4.84 5.72
N MET A 721 -5.43 -3.55 5.54
CA MET A 721 -4.65 -2.53 4.80
C MET A 721 -4.18 -2.98 3.41
N ALA A 722 -4.74 -4.04 2.84
CA ALA A 722 -4.35 -4.61 1.56
C ALA A 722 -5.49 -5.39 0.89
N ALA A 723 -5.42 -5.49 -0.44
CA ALA A 723 -6.31 -6.27 -1.30
C ALA A 723 -5.50 -7.15 -2.28
N PRO A 724 -6.09 -8.23 -2.84
CA PRO A 724 -5.39 -9.09 -3.78
C PRO A 724 -5.15 -8.36 -5.10
N PHE A 725 -3.96 -8.50 -5.66
CA PHE A 725 -3.63 -8.07 -7.02
C PHE A 725 -2.97 -9.23 -7.75
N THR A 726 -3.44 -9.59 -8.94
CA THR A 726 -2.91 -10.71 -9.71
C THR A 726 -2.23 -10.24 -10.98
N PHE A 727 -1.09 -10.83 -11.30
CA PHE A 727 -0.48 -10.78 -12.62
C PHE A 727 -0.67 -12.15 -13.29
N SER A 728 -1.24 -12.16 -14.49
CA SER A 728 -1.33 -13.35 -15.33
C SER A 728 -0.89 -13.02 -16.76
N PRO A 729 -0.67 -14.04 -17.61
CA PRO A 729 -0.36 -13.81 -19.01
C PRO A 729 -1.42 -13.01 -19.76
N LEU A 730 -2.68 -13.04 -19.33
CA LEU A 730 -3.78 -12.37 -20.02
C LEU A 730 -4.14 -11.03 -19.38
N HIS A 731 -4.13 -10.95 -18.05
CA HIS A 731 -4.69 -9.81 -17.31
C HIS A 731 -3.88 -9.45 -16.09
N CYS A 732 -3.95 -8.19 -15.70
CA CYS A 732 -3.40 -7.68 -14.45
C CYS A 732 -4.45 -6.84 -13.74
N GLY A 733 -4.64 -7.01 -12.44
CA GLY A 733 -5.66 -6.26 -11.70
C GLY A 733 -6.09 -6.91 -10.40
N SER A 734 -7.26 -6.50 -9.92
CA SER A 734 -7.85 -6.97 -8.67
C SER A 734 -9.33 -7.24 -8.83
N GLY A 735 -9.77 -8.40 -8.34
CA GLY A 735 -11.19 -8.81 -8.28
C GLY A 735 -11.84 -8.50 -6.93
N SER A 736 -11.18 -7.68 -6.11
CA SER A 736 -11.68 -7.28 -4.79
C SER A 736 -12.86 -6.32 -4.91
N ALA A 737 -13.79 -6.38 -3.97
CA ALA A 737 -14.91 -5.44 -3.82
C ALA A 737 -14.49 -3.96 -3.65
N VAL A 738 -13.19 -3.72 -3.45
CA VAL A 738 -12.54 -2.40 -3.55
C VAL A 738 -12.88 -1.69 -4.86
N PHE A 739 -13.02 -2.45 -5.94
CA PHE A 739 -13.58 -2.00 -7.19
C PHE A 739 -14.94 -2.67 -7.30
N SER A 740 -16.03 -1.92 -7.41
CA SER A 740 -17.41 -2.44 -7.35
C SER A 740 -17.67 -3.70 -8.18
N ASP A 741 -17.01 -3.82 -9.34
CA ASP A 741 -17.08 -5.01 -10.24
C ASP A 741 -15.72 -5.69 -10.49
N GLY A 742 -14.68 -5.34 -9.73
CA GLY A 742 -13.28 -5.63 -10.04
C GLY A 742 -12.68 -4.66 -11.07
N ALA A 743 -11.35 -4.56 -11.11
CA ALA A 743 -10.63 -3.71 -12.05
C ALA A 743 -9.43 -4.47 -12.64
N TYR A 744 -9.56 -4.88 -13.90
CA TYR A 744 -8.52 -5.58 -14.64
C TYR A 744 -8.20 -4.91 -15.98
N ARG A 745 -6.94 -5.06 -16.40
CA ARG A 745 -6.43 -4.60 -17.70
C ARG A 745 -5.71 -5.73 -18.41
N THR A 746 -5.81 -5.79 -19.73
CA THR A 746 -5.12 -6.80 -20.54
C THR A 746 -3.62 -6.49 -20.60
N THR A 747 -2.79 -7.54 -20.56
CA THR A 747 -1.32 -7.45 -20.77
C THR A 747 -0.94 -7.25 -22.23
N TYR A 748 -1.94 -7.24 -23.12
CA TYR A 748 -1.82 -7.12 -24.56
C TYR A 748 -2.80 -6.07 -25.09
N ALA A 749 -2.57 -5.61 -26.33
CA ALA A 749 -3.43 -4.65 -26.99
C ALA A 749 -4.70 -5.32 -27.55
N THR A 750 -5.84 -4.67 -27.36
CA THR A 750 -7.14 -5.06 -27.91
C THR A 750 -7.80 -3.86 -28.59
N THR A 751 -8.90 -4.07 -29.31
CA THR A 751 -9.69 -2.98 -29.93
C THR A 751 -10.18 -1.95 -28.91
N THR A 752 -10.52 -2.40 -27.70
CA THR A 752 -10.99 -1.54 -26.59
C THR A 752 -9.87 -1.03 -25.69
N GLN A 753 -8.67 -1.62 -25.77
CA GLN A 753 -7.48 -1.22 -25.02
C GLN A 753 -6.24 -1.27 -25.94
N PRO A 754 -5.95 -0.20 -26.71
CA PRO A 754 -4.95 -0.24 -27.80
C PRO A 754 -3.49 -0.36 -27.33
N LYS A 755 -3.24 -0.25 -26.03
CA LYS A 755 -1.91 -0.38 -25.41
C LYS A 755 -1.95 -1.46 -24.33
N PRO A 756 -0.87 -2.24 -24.15
CA PRO A 756 -0.78 -3.19 -23.04
C PRO A 756 -0.65 -2.43 -21.70
N TYR A 757 -1.08 -3.09 -20.62
CA TYR A 757 -0.94 -2.55 -19.27
C TYR A 757 0.51 -2.55 -18.78
N GLY A 758 0.89 -1.47 -18.06
CA GLY A 758 2.11 -1.42 -17.25
C GLY A 758 3.43 -1.16 -17.98
N GLY A 759 3.40 -0.48 -19.14
CA GLY A 759 4.58 0.20 -19.69
C GLY A 759 4.92 -0.10 -21.15
N PRO A 760 5.28 0.91 -21.96
CA PRO A 760 5.73 0.72 -23.34
C PRO A 760 7.18 0.19 -23.43
N PRO A 761 7.58 -0.44 -24.56
CA PRO A 761 6.76 -0.70 -25.75
C PRO A 761 5.92 -1.99 -25.68
N LEU A 762 6.20 -2.92 -24.76
CA LEU A 762 5.71 -4.31 -24.85
C LEU A 762 4.94 -4.80 -23.60
N GLY A 763 4.79 -3.98 -22.54
CA GLY A 763 4.06 -4.32 -21.31
C GLY A 763 4.97 -4.82 -20.16
N LEU A 764 4.34 -5.37 -19.12
CA LEU A 764 5.03 -5.91 -17.93
C LEU A 764 5.81 -7.20 -18.23
N THR A 765 7.02 -7.29 -17.66
CA THR A 765 7.86 -8.51 -17.72
C THR A 765 7.53 -9.47 -16.58
N LEU A 766 7.71 -10.78 -16.80
CA LEU A 766 7.60 -11.82 -15.77
C LEU A 766 8.51 -11.51 -14.57
N GLY A 767 9.71 -11.01 -14.82
CA GLY A 767 10.68 -10.66 -13.77
C GLY A 767 10.22 -9.49 -12.91
N THR A 768 9.52 -8.50 -13.49
CA THR A 768 8.90 -7.42 -12.70
C THR A 768 7.76 -7.96 -11.84
N ALA A 769 6.87 -8.79 -12.38
CA ALA A 769 5.77 -9.38 -11.61
C ALA A 769 6.29 -10.27 -10.47
N MET A 770 7.29 -11.11 -10.74
CA MET A 770 7.98 -11.95 -9.75
C MET A 770 8.62 -11.11 -8.64
N ALA A 771 9.33 -10.03 -8.97
CA ALA A 771 9.98 -9.18 -7.99
C ALA A 771 8.98 -8.38 -7.13
N ILE A 772 7.85 -7.93 -7.72
CA ILE A 772 6.77 -7.28 -6.96
C ILE A 772 6.14 -8.28 -5.98
N SER A 773 5.85 -9.49 -6.44
CA SER A 773 5.27 -10.56 -5.61
C SER A 773 6.18 -10.96 -4.45
N GLY A 774 7.51 -10.79 -4.58
CA GLY A 774 8.50 -11.04 -3.52
C GLY A 774 9.00 -9.79 -2.78
N ALA A 775 8.35 -8.64 -2.91
CA ALA A 775 8.77 -7.37 -2.31
C ALA A 775 8.44 -7.27 -0.81
N ALA A 776 8.98 -8.17 0.01
CA ALA A 776 8.61 -8.34 1.42
C ALA A 776 9.02 -7.18 2.35
N VAL A 777 9.93 -6.30 1.89
CA VAL A 777 10.41 -5.16 2.66
C VAL A 777 9.96 -3.87 1.98
N SER A 778 8.95 -3.21 2.55
CA SER A 778 8.37 -1.98 2.01
C SER A 778 7.80 -1.08 3.12
N PRO A 779 7.71 0.25 2.93
CA PRO A 779 7.02 1.16 3.84
C PRO A 779 5.54 0.84 4.07
N SER A 780 4.89 0.13 3.14
CA SER A 780 3.54 -0.43 3.33
C SER A 780 3.62 -1.95 3.21
N MET A 781 3.15 -2.68 4.22
CA MET A 781 3.23 -4.14 4.29
C MET A 781 1.88 -4.76 4.65
N GLY A 782 0.79 -4.23 4.07
CA GLY A 782 -0.57 -4.62 4.45
C GLY A 782 -0.80 -4.47 5.95
N TYR A 783 -1.29 -5.53 6.60
CA TYR A 783 -1.59 -5.55 8.04
C TYR A 783 -0.37 -5.26 8.95
N ASN A 784 0.85 -5.40 8.44
CA ASN A 784 2.09 -5.08 9.17
C ASN A 784 2.55 -3.62 9.00
N SER A 785 1.77 -2.77 8.32
CA SER A 785 2.15 -1.37 8.09
C SER A 785 2.16 -0.58 9.40
N SER A 786 3.22 0.18 9.63
CA SER A 786 3.28 1.14 10.74
C SER A 786 3.77 2.49 10.23
N PRO A 787 3.11 3.63 10.57
CA PRO A 787 3.50 4.94 10.05
C PRO A 787 4.94 5.34 10.37
N GLY A 788 5.42 5.00 11.57
CA GLY A 788 6.80 5.30 11.99
C GLY A 788 7.86 4.50 11.22
N VAL A 789 7.62 3.19 11.02
CA VAL A 789 8.51 2.34 10.23
C VAL A 789 8.46 2.74 8.76
N ALA A 790 7.26 3.05 8.23
CA ALA A 790 7.07 3.54 6.87
C ALA A 790 7.90 4.79 6.58
N PHE A 791 7.85 5.77 7.50
CA PHE A 791 8.63 7.00 7.41
C PHE A 791 10.13 6.72 7.29
N LEU A 792 10.68 5.91 8.21
CA LEU A 792 12.10 5.56 8.21
C LEU A 792 12.51 4.78 6.96
N MET A 793 11.72 3.80 6.55
CA MET A 793 12.01 2.99 5.36
C MET A 793 11.99 3.83 4.07
N ALA A 794 11.02 4.74 3.92
CA ALA A 794 10.96 5.65 2.77
C ALA A 794 12.15 6.62 2.74
N LEU A 795 12.53 7.15 3.91
CA LEU A 795 13.65 8.08 4.08
C LEU A 795 15.00 7.47 3.71
N PHE A 796 15.27 6.24 4.18
CA PHE A 796 16.49 5.50 3.88
C PHE A 796 16.40 4.63 2.61
N ASN A 797 15.32 4.79 1.83
CA ASN A 797 15.08 4.09 0.58
C ASN A 797 15.06 2.54 0.72
N VAL A 798 14.73 2.04 1.90
CA VAL A 798 14.55 0.61 2.19
C VAL A 798 13.18 0.18 1.70
N ARG A 799 13.00 0.15 0.37
CA ARG A 799 11.71 -0.11 -0.27
C ARG A 799 11.84 -0.96 -1.52
N LEU A 800 11.14 -2.10 -1.51
CA LEU A 800 11.03 -3.03 -2.63
C LEU A 800 9.68 -2.94 -3.35
N GLY A 801 8.72 -2.18 -2.84
CA GLY A 801 7.41 -2.01 -3.50
C GLY A 801 7.51 -1.23 -4.82
N TRP A 802 6.43 -1.28 -5.60
CA TRP A 802 6.40 -0.74 -6.96
C TRP A 802 5.10 0.00 -7.25
N TRP A 803 5.23 1.21 -7.81
CA TRP A 803 4.10 2.03 -8.23
C TRP A 803 3.66 1.65 -9.65
N LEU A 804 2.38 1.32 -9.82
CA LEU A 804 1.76 1.06 -11.13
C LEU A 804 0.52 1.93 -11.33
N ALA A 805 0.15 2.14 -12.59
CA ALA A 805 -1.08 2.84 -12.91
C ALA A 805 -2.28 2.03 -12.39
N ASN A 806 -3.25 2.68 -11.77
CA ASN A 806 -4.43 1.99 -11.28
C ASN A 806 -5.21 1.33 -12.44
N PRO A 807 -5.54 0.03 -12.39
CA PRO A 807 -6.19 -0.68 -13.50
C PRO A 807 -7.63 -0.23 -13.80
N ARG A 808 -8.22 0.66 -12.99
CA ARG A 808 -9.57 1.20 -13.20
C ARG A 808 -9.82 1.71 -14.64
N GLY A 809 -11.05 1.56 -15.10
CA GLY A 809 -11.47 1.87 -16.47
C GLY A 809 -11.43 3.35 -16.87
N ASP A 810 -11.43 4.24 -15.89
CA ASP A 810 -11.39 5.70 -16.04
C ASP A 810 -9.96 6.28 -16.02
N ASN A 811 -8.94 5.46 -15.71
CA ASN A 811 -7.55 5.92 -15.67
C ASN A 811 -6.95 6.00 -17.09
N PRO A 812 -6.61 7.20 -17.61
CA PRO A 812 -5.97 7.34 -18.92
C PRO A 812 -4.51 6.89 -18.92
N ASP A 813 -3.87 6.86 -17.75
CA ASP A 813 -2.44 6.59 -17.58
C ASP A 813 -2.16 5.07 -17.44
N TYR A 814 -3.12 4.19 -17.72
CA TYR A 814 -3.03 2.74 -17.50
C TYR A 814 -1.85 2.06 -18.24
N ALA A 815 -1.40 2.64 -19.35
CA ALA A 815 -0.29 2.12 -20.14
C ALA A 815 1.08 2.60 -19.65
N GLU A 816 1.12 3.55 -18.71
CA GLU A 816 2.36 4.14 -18.20
C GLU A 816 3.04 3.24 -17.16
N ALA A 817 4.36 3.15 -17.22
CA ALA A 817 5.16 2.29 -16.34
C ALA A 817 5.45 2.92 -14.96
N LYS A 818 5.26 4.25 -14.84
CA LYS A 818 5.62 5.01 -13.65
C LYS A 818 4.81 6.31 -13.52
N PRO A 819 4.61 6.82 -12.29
CA PRO A 819 4.09 8.16 -12.09
C PRO A 819 4.96 9.23 -12.77
N PRO A 820 4.35 10.26 -13.40
CA PRO A 820 5.11 11.34 -14.05
C PRO A 820 5.82 12.27 -13.05
N PHE A 821 5.37 12.31 -11.79
CA PHE A 821 5.95 13.10 -10.72
C PHE A 821 6.24 12.18 -9.52
N ALA A 822 7.51 12.08 -9.11
CA ALA A 822 7.94 11.19 -8.03
C ALA A 822 7.59 11.67 -6.61
N LEU A 823 7.48 12.99 -6.35
CA LEU A 823 7.28 13.51 -4.99
C LEU A 823 5.98 13.08 -4.34
N ARG A 824 4.86 13.16 -5.08
CA ARG A 824 3.55 12.80 -4.52
C ARG A 824 3.48 11.32 -4.12
N PRO A 825 3.82 10.34 -4.98
CA PRO A 825 3.94 8.94 -4.59
C PRO A 825 4.93 8.71 -3.43
N PHE A 826 6.05 9.44 -3.39
CA PHE A 826 7.02 9.33 -2.31
C PHE A 826 6.44 9.73 -0.95
N PHE A 827 5.75 10.87 -0.86
CA PHE A 827 5.09 11.29 0.39
C PHE A 827 3.89 10.41 0.74
N MET A 828 3.18 9.88 -0.26
CA MET A 828 2.13 8.89 -0.02
C MET A 828 2.68 7.63 0.62
N GLU A 829 3.85 7.16 0.19
CA GLU A 829 4.55 6.02 0.78
C GLU A 829 5.05 6.35 2.20
N MET A 830 5.71 7.50 2.38
CA MET A 830 6.27 7.96 3.65
C MET A 830 5.23 8.11 4.76
N PHE A 831 4.02 8.58 4.43
CA PHE A 831 2.95 8.84 5.40
C PHE A 831 1.83 7.80 5.38
N GLY A 832 1.98 6.69 4.66
CA GLY A 832 0.96 5.64 4.59
C GLY A 832 -0.37 6.09 3.97
N LEU A 833 -0.33 6.96 2.96
CA LEU A 833 -1.51 7.54 2.31
C LEU A 833 -1.92 6.78 1.03
N THR A 834 -1.61 5.49 0.96
CA THR A 834 -1.95 4.65 -0.20
C THR A 834 -3.46 4.34 -0.22
N SER A 835 -4.08 4.53 -1.39
CA SER A 835 -5.51 4.31 -1.61
C SER A 835 -5.80 3.79 -3.03
N GLU A 836 -6.86 3.00 -3.14
CA GLU A 836 -7.52 2.52 -4.35
C GLU A 836 -8.12 3.61 -5.25
N THR A 837 -8.34 4.81 -4.71
CA THR A 837 -8.99 5.91 -5.43
C THR A 837 -8.00 6.72 -6.27
N GLU A 838 -6.70 6.54 -6.02
CA GLU A 838 -5.65 7.26 -6.70
C GLU A 838 -5.38 6.71 -8.10
N ARG A 839 -4.87 7.57 -9.00
CA ARG A 839 -4.47 7.15 -10.37
C ARG A 839 -3.31 6.16 -10.38
N TRP A 840 -2.56 6.10 -9.28
CA TRP A 840 -1.39 5.25 -9.10
C TRP A 840 -1.59 4.43 -7.84
N VAL A 841 -1.28 3.15 -7.94
CA VAL A 841 -1.40 2.19 -6.84
C VAL A 841 -0.03 1.63 -6.48
N TYR A 842 0.16 1.34 -5.19
CA TYR A 842 1.40 0.80 -4.66
C TYR A 842 1.28 -0.69 -4.37
N LEU A 843 2.10 -1.49 -5.06
CA LEU A 843 2.06 -2.95 -4.98
C LEU A 843 3.29 -3.50 -4.25
N THR A 844 3.07 -4.54 -3.46
CA THR A 844 4.10 -5.21 -2.64
C THR A 844 3.90 -6.74 -2.64
N ASP A 845 4.68 -7.44 -1.81
CA ASP A 845 4.63 -8.89 -1.66
C ASP A 845 3.20 -9.42 -1.49
N GLY A 846 2.88 -10.52 -2.18
CA GLY A 846 1.56 -11.15 -2.09
C GLY A 846 1.21 -11.63 -0.68
N GLY A 847 2.22 -12.00 0.11
CA GLY A 847 2.07 -12.40 1.51
C GLY A 847 1.55 -11.30 2.43
N HIS A 848 1.64 -10.02 2.03
CA HIS A 848 0.98 -8.93 2.77
C HIS A 848 -0.56 -9.01 2.69
N PHE A 849 -1.09 -9.72 1.70
CA PHE A 849 -2.51 -10.08 1.63
C PHE A 849 -2.74 -11.56 2.00
N GLU A 850 -2.15 -12.51 1.28
CA GLU A 850 -2.36 -13.95 1.50
C GLU A 850 -1.14 -14.74 0.99
N ASN A 851 -0.46 -15.49 1.86
CA ASN A 851 0.87 -16.03 1.60
C ASN A 851 0.91 -17.39 0.89
N LEU A 852 -0.19 -18.16 0.88
CA LEU A 852 -0.25 -19.51 0.31
C LEU A 852 -0.59 -19.53 -1.18
N GLY A 853 -1.17 -18.45 -1.72
CA GLY A 853 -1.67 -18.41 -3.09
C GLY A 853 -2.98 -19.17 -3.28
N LEU A 854 -3.68 -19.49 -2.19
CA LEU A 854 -4.91 -20.28 -2.16
C LEU A 854 -6.13 -19.45 -2.57
N TYR A 855 -6.19 -18.18 -2.15
CA TYR A 855 -7.39 -17.34 -2.25
C TYR A 855 -7.92 -17.24 -3.70
N GLU A 856 -7.03 -16.97 -4.65
CA GLU A 856 -7.39 -16.78 -6.06
C GLU A 856 -7.77 -18.08 -6.77
N MET A 857 -7.35 -19.24 -6.25
CA MET A 857 -7.71 -20.55 -6.79
C MET A 857 -9.10 -20.98 -6.30
N VAL A 858 -9.47 -20.64 -5.07
CA VAL A 858 -10.83 -20.83 -4.55
C VAL A 858 -11.82 -19.89 -5.26
N ARG A 859 -11.41 -18.66 -5.57
CA ARG A 859 -12.17 -17.73 -6.43
C ARG A 859 -12.44 -18.32 -7.83
N ARG A 860 -11.50 -19.09 -8.37
CA ARG A 860 -11.62 -19.80 -9.66
C ARG A 860 -12.37 -21.14 -9.57
N ARG A 861 -12.90 -21.49 -8.39
CA ARG A 861 -13.65 -22.74 -8.14
C ARG A 861 -12.89 -24.00 -8.54
N CYS A 862 -11.57 -24.01 -8.37
CA CYS A 862 -10.73 -25.18 -8.64
C CYS A 862 -11.19 -26.38 -7.79
N ARG A 863 -11.36 -27.53 -8.42
CA ARG A 863 -11.82 -28.77 -7.79
C ARG A 863 -10.79 -29.35 -6.83
N VAL A 864 -9.53 -29.42 -7.27
CA VAL A 864 -8.42 -29.93 -6.47
C VAL A 864 -7.39 -28.83 -6.37
N ILE A 865 -7.02 -28.48 -5.14
CA ILE A 865 -5.98 -27.50 -4.87
C ILE A 865 -4.90 -28.17 -4.04
N VAL A 866 -3.65 -28.09 -4.49
CA VAL A 866 -2.48 -28.54 -3.73
C VAL A 866 -1.72 -27.31 -3.26
N VAL A 867 -1.46 -27.19 -1.95
CA VAL A 867 -0.69 -26.09 -1.36
C VAL A 867 0.63 -26.62 -0.84
N SER A 868 1.73 -26.03 -1.30
CA SER A 868 3.06 -26.21 -0.72
C SER A 868 3.34 -25.09 0.26
N ASP A 869 3.19 -25.33 1.57
CA ASP A 869 3.51 -24.35 2.60
C ASP A 869 4.91 -24.54 3.21
N ALA A 870 5.82 -23.63 2.84
CA ALA A 870 7.15 -23.49 3.41
C ALA A 870 7.33 -22.20 4.24
N GLY A 871 6.25 -21.61 4.75
CA GLY A 871 6.27 -20.47 5.66
C GLY A 871 7.06 -20.74 6.95
N CYS A 872 7.66 -19.69 7.53
CA CYS A 872 8.40 -19.79 8.78
C CYS A 872 7.39 -19.84 9.94
N ASP A 873 7.14 -21.03 10.47
CA ASP A 873 6.14 -21.30 11.50
C ASP A 873 6.67 -22.37 12.46
N PRO A 874 7.69 -22.04 13.28
CA PRO A 874 8.32 -23.01 14.18
C PRO A 874 7.34 -23.59 15.21
N ASP A 875 6.30 -22.83 15.55
CA ASP A 875 5.30 -23.19 16.55
C ASP A 875 4.07 -23.90 15.98
N TYR A 876 3.96 -24.07 14.66
CA TYR A 876 2.81 -24.67 13.98
C TYR A 876 1.51 -23.96 14.40
N SER A 877 1.57 -22.63 14.40
CA SER A 877 0.43 -21.75 14.67
C SER A 877 -0.53 -21.68 13.48
N PHE A 878 -0.07 -22.06 12.29
CA PHE A 878 -0.82 -22.04 11.03
C PHE A 878 -1.42 -20.67 10.71
N GLU A 879 -0.73 -19.58 11.09
CA GLU A 879 -1.23 -18.22 10.89
C GLU A 879 -1.54 -17.92 9.42
N ASP A 880 -0.64 -18.31 8.49
CA ASP A 880 -0.84 -18.13 7.04
C ASP A 880 -2.11 -18.85 6.53
N LEU A 881 -2.32 -20.09 6.97
CA LEU A 881 -3.51 -20.87 6.60
C LEU A 881 -4.78 -20.26 7.21
N GLY A 882 -4.78 -19.98 8.51
CA GLY A 882 -5.92 -19.38 9.20
C GLY A 882 -6.31 -18.02 8.62
N ASN A 883 -5.32 -17.23 8.19
CA ASN A 883 -5.50 -15.96 7.51
C ASN A 883 -6.17 -16.14 6.13
N ALA A 884 -5.67 -17.08 5.32
CA ALA A 884 -6.27 -17.42 4.02
C ALA A 884 -7.72 -17.89 4.17
N LEU A 885 -7.99 -18.84 5.07
CA LEU A 885 -9.33 -19.40 5.30
C LEU A 885 -10.33 -18.32 5.74
N ARG A 886 -9.92 -17.43 6.64
CA ARG A 886 -10.76 -16.32 7.12
C ARG A 886 -11.11 -15.34 6.00
N LYS A 887 -10.14 -14.99 5.15
CA LYS A 887 -10.36 -14.10 3.99
C LYS A 887 -11.25 -14.75 2.93
N ILE A 888 -11.03 -16.02 2.63
CA ILE A 888 -11.87 -16.79 1.69
C ILE A 888 -13.31 -16.84 2.18
N TRP A 889 -13.53 -17.11 3.47
CA TRP A 889 -14.88 -17.13 4.03
C TRP A 889 -15.55 -15.75 3.97
N ILE A 890 -14.87 -14.71 4.44
CA ILE A 890 -15.45 -13.35 4.51
C ILE A 890 -15.74 -12.79 3.12
N ASP A 891 -14.84 -13.00 2.16
CA ASP A 891 -14.91 -12.34 0.86
C ASP A 891 -15.63 -13.18 -0.22
N LEU A 892 -15.55 -14.51 -0.14
CA LEU A 892 -16.07 -15.43 -1.16
C LEU A 892 -17.23 -16.31 -0.67
N GLY A 893 -17.54 -16.29 0.64
CA GLY A 893 -18.59 -17.13 1.24
C GLY A 893 -18.27 -18.64 1.25
N VAL A 894 -17.04 -19.04 0.91
CA VAL A 894 -16.63 -20.45 0.81
C VAL A 894 -16.01 -20.91 2.12
N ARG A 895 -16.57 -21.94 2.75
CA ARG A 895 -15.97 -22.60 3.93
C ARG A 895 -15.00 -23.70 3.49
N ILE A 896 -13.89 -23.85 4.22
CA ILE A 896 -12.94 -24.95 4.03
C ILE A 896 -12.75 -25.66 5.37
N ASP A 897 -13.13 -26.92 5.43
CA ASP A 897 -13.05 -27.75 6.64
C ASP A 897 -11.80 -28.65 6.56
N MET A 898 -10.76 -28.32 7.32
CA MET A 898 -9.47 -29.02 7.34
C MET A 898 -9.48 -30.23 8.26
N ARG A 899 -8.83 -31.33 7.86
CA ARG A 899 -8.65 -32.55 8.66
C ARG A 899 -7.17 -32.86 8.81
N GLY A 900 -6.78 -33.39 9.97
CA GLY A 900 -5.41 -33.88 10.24
C GLY A 900 -4.37 -32.79 10.53
N LEU A 901 -4.78 -31.54 10.78
CA LEU A 901 -3.86 -30.47 11.18
C LEU A 901 -3.22 -30.72 12.55
N ASP A 902 -3.97 -31.32 13.47
CA ASP A 902 -3.58 -31.74 14.81
C ASP A 902 -2.58 -32.91 14.82
N LEU A 903 -2.51 -33.67 13.72
CA LEU A 903 -1.58 -34.78 13.54
C LEU A 903 -0.18 -34.32 13.12
N LEU A 904 -0.05 -33.11 12.58
CA LEU A 904 1.23 -32.55 12.13
C LEU A 904 2.15 -32.32 13.34
N LYS A 905 3.41 -32.74 13.23
CA LYS A 905 4.37 -32.65 14.34
C LYS A 905 5.30 -31.45 14.20
N LYS A 906 5.46 -30.72 15.30
CA LYS A 906 6.47 -29.66 15.42
C LYS A 906 7.87 -30.25 15.29
N ARG A 907 8.83 -29.40 14.89
CA ARG A 907 10.25 -29.76 14.85
C ARG A 907 10.71 -30.23 16.23
N PHE A 908 11.46 -31.34 16.25
CA PHE A 908 12.16 -31.79 17.44
C PHE A 908 13.40 -30.91 17.76
N MET A 909 13.60 -30.60 19.05
CA MET A 909 14.78 -29.86 19.55
C MET A 909 15.99 -30.78 19.76
N GLU A 910 15.77 -32.05 20.10
CA GLU A 910 16.77 -33.10 20.28
C GLU A 910 16.38 -34.33 19.45
N ARG A 911 17.34 -35.19 19.07
CA ARG A 911 17.10 -36.33 18.16
C ARG A 911 16.07 -37.30 18.77
N PRO A 912 14.83 -37.38 18.25
CA PRO A 912 13.79 -38.17 18.86
C PRO A 912 13.83 -39.61 18.33
N THR A 913 13.00 -40.47 18.94
CA THR A 913 12.48 -41.65 18.27
C THR A 913 11.75 -41.23 16.98
N PRO A 914 12.07 -41.80 15.81
CA PRO A 914 11.46 -41.39 14.54
C PRO A 914 9.94 -41.55 14.57
N ALA A 915 9.20 -40.48 14.24
CA ALA A 915 7.74 -40.51 14.15
C ALA A 915 7.30 -41.03 12.77
N THR A 916 7.32 -42.35 12.60
CA THR A 916 7.02 -43.03 11.31
C THR A 916 5.58 -42.84 10.84
N ASP A 917 4.64 -42.70 11.77
CA ASP A 917 3.20 -42.72 11.46
C ASP A 917 2.59 -41.31 11.37
N ALA A 918 3.39 -40.26 11.58
CA ALA A 918 2.92 -38.88 11.56
C ALA A 918 2.91 -38.32 10.11
N PRO A 919 1.78 -37.74 9.64
CA PRO A 919 1.69 -37.15 8.31
C PRO A 919 2.34 -35.76 8.26
N TYR A 920 2.84 -35.37 7.08
CA TYR A 920 3.33 -34.01 6.79
C TYR A 920 2.27 -33.16 6.05
N TRP A 921 1.07 -33.69 5.92
CA TRP A 921 0.00 -33.10 5.13
C TRP A 921 -1.31 -33.13 5.90
N ALA A 922 -2.18 -32.18 5.54
CA ALA A 922 -3.57 -32.12 5.96
C ALA A 922 -4.46 -32.11 4.71
N VAL A 923 -5.70 -32.58 4.83
CA VAL A 923 -6.66 -32.56 3.72
C VAL A 923 -7.92 -31.80 4.12
N GLY A 924 -8.37 -30.88 3.29
CA GLY A 924 -9.56 -30.06 3.54
C GLY A 924 -10.67 -30.26 2.49
N ASP A 925 -11.91 -30.10 2.94
CA ASP A 925 -13.09 -30.04 2.08
C ASP A 925 -13.42 -28.58 1.74
N ILE A 926 -13.42 -28.23 0.45
CA ILE A 926 -13.78 -26.89 -0.03
C ILE A 926 -15.26 -26.88 -0.40
N LEU A 927 -16.09 -26.17 0.38
CA LEU A 927 -17.54 -26.30 0.34
C LEU A 927 -18.20 -25.32 -0.65
N TYR A 928 -17.92 -25.50 -1.94
CA TYR A 928 -18.52 -24.69 -3.01
C TYR A 928 -20.04 -24.85 -3.09
N GLN A 929 -20.58 -26.02 -2.76
CA GLN A 929 -22.01 -26.28 -2.81
C GLN A 929 -22.79 -25.35 -1.86
N GLU A 930 -22.25 -25.09 -0.67
CA GLU A 930 -22.86 -24.18 0.32
C GLU A 930 -22.84 -22.72 -0.18
N ALA A 931 -21.77 -22.31 -0.89
CA ALA A 931 -21.59 -20.94 -1.36
C ALA A 931 -22.35 -20.63 -2.66
N ASP A 932 -22.47 -21.60 -3.57
CA ASP A 932 -23.01 -21.40 -4.93
C ASP A 932 -24.45 -21.94 -5.09
N GLY A 933 -25.20 -22.09 -3.99
CA GLY A 933 -26.63 -22.43 -4.04
C GLY A 933 -26.97 -23.89 -4.38
N GLY A 934 -26.07 -24.84 -4.11
CA GLY A 934 -26.35 -26.27 -4.22
C GLY A 934 -25.96 -26.94 -5.54
N GLU A 935 -25.72 -26.19 -6.61
CA GLU A 935 -25.43 -26.72 -7.95
C GLU A 935 -23.94 -27.03 -8.18
N SER A 936 -23.04 -26.33 -7.49
CA SER A 936 -21.60 -26.61 -7.53
C SER A 936 -21.26 -27.85 -6.69
N GLN A 937 -20.29 -28.62 -7.15
CA GLN A 937 -19.73 -29.73 -6.37
C GLN A 937 -18.56 -29.24 -5.50
N ASN A 938 -18.40 -29.85 -4.32
CA ASN A 938 -17.31 -29.52 -3.39
C ASN A 938 -15.93 -29.92 -3.95
N GLY A 939 -14.91 -29.18 -3.51
CA GLY A 939 -13.51 -29.41 -3.84
C GLY A 939 -12.70 -30.03 -2.70
N LEU A 940 -11.44 -30.33 -3.00
CA LEU A 940 -10.46 -30.87 -2.07
C LEU A 940 -9.21 -30.00 -2.03
N LEU A 941 -8.70 -29.77 -0.83
CA LEU A 941 -7.45 -29.08 -0.56
C LEU A 941 -6.45 -30.09 0.01
N LEU A 942 -5.33 -30.33 -0.67
CA LEU A 942 -4.18 -31.04 -0.10
C LEU A 942 -3.15 -30.00 0.36
N TYR A 943 -2.86 -29.96 1.65
CA TYR A 943 -1.96 -28.98 2.26
C TYR A 943 -0.69 -29.67 2.76
N PHE A 944 0.45 -29.37 2.16
CA PHE A 944 1.77 -29.80 2.62
C PHE A 944 2.37 -28.76 3.55
N LYS A 945 2.88 -29.19 4.70
CA LYS A 945 3.63 -28.35 5.63
C LYS A 945 5.07 -28.82 5.74
N SER A 946 6.03 -27.90 5.62
CA SER A 946 7.44 -28.21 5.91
C SER A 946 7.62 -28.62 7.38
N GLY A 947 8.12 -29.82 7.63
CA GLY A 947 8.33 -30.37 8.97
C GLY A 947 9.44 -31.41 9.02
N LEU A 948 9.78 -31.87 10.23
CA LEU A 948 10.79 -32.90 10.45
C LEU A 948 10.30 -33.94 11.47
N HIS A 949 10.26 -35.21 11.09
CA HIS A 949 9.80 -36.33 11.91
C HIS A 949 10.92 -37.30 12.33
N GLY A 950 12.16 -37.07 11.89
CA GLY A 950 13.33 -37.89 12.24
C GLY A 950 13.50 -39.13 11.36
N THR A 951 12.70 -39.24 10.30
CA THR A 951 12.68 -40.33 9.33
C THR A 951 13.26 -39.91 7.98
N GLU A 952 13.69 -38.66 7.82
CA GLU A 952 14.21 -38.08 6.59
C GLU A 952 15.58 -38.68 6.20
N PRO A 953 16.03 -38.53 4.93
CA PRO A 953 17.36 -38.96 4.52
C PRO A 953 18.48 -38.33 5.36
N MET A 954 19.57 -39.08 5.55
CA MET A 954 20.70 -38.66 6.40
C MET A 954 21.30 -37.30 6.04
N GLY A 955 21.28 -36.90 4.76
CA GLY A 955 21.71 -35.57 4.33
C GLY A 955 20.85 -34.44 4.92
N VAL A 956 19.52 -34.61 4.93
CA VAL A 956 18.57 -33.65 5.51
C VAL A 956 18.69 -33.64 7.04
N LEU A 957 18.79 -34.82 7.66
CA LEU A 957 18.94 -34.94 9.12
C LEU A 957 20.25 -34.32 9.61
N SER A 958 21.37 -34.56 8.92
CA SER A 958 22.67 -33.97 9.26
C SER A 958 22.63 -32.45 9.17
N TYR A 959 22.01 -31.90 8.12
CA TYR A 959 21.79 -30.45 8.00
C TYR A 959 20.93 -29.90 9.14
N ALA A 960 19.82 -30.58 9.47
CA ALA A 960 18.91 -30.19 10.55
C ALA A 960 19.57 -30.20 11.94
N ILE A 961 20.46 -31.17 12.20
CA ILE A 961 21.26 -31.23 13.43
C ILE A 961 22.24 -30.05 13.50
N ALA A 962 22.87 -29.70 12.38
CA ALA A 962 23.79 -28.56 12.32
C ALA A 962 23.06 -27.19 12.39
N HIS A 963 21.79 -27.11 11.98
CA HIS A 963 21.03 -25.86 11.89
C HIS A 963 19.73 -25.94 12.70
N GLY A 964 19.79 -25.45 13.95
CA GLY A 964 18.71 -25.50 14.96
C GLY A 964 17.37 -24.85 14.60
N THR A 965 17.26 -24.12 13.49
CA THR A 965 16.01 -23.50 13.02
C THR A 965 15.41 -24.12 11.75
N PHE A 966 16.13 -24.96 11.01
CA PHE A 966 15.62 -25.70 9.83
C PHE A 966 14.41 -26.63 10.17
N PRO A 967 13.31 -26.69 9.41
CA PRO A 967 13.04 -26.04 8.13
C PRO A 967 12.32 -24.68 8.28
N HIS A 968 12.38 -24.05 9.45
CA HIS A 968 11.74 -22.75 9.75
C HIS A 968 12.76 -21.62 9.96
N GLU A 969 13.87 -21.64 9.22
CA GLU A 969 14.83 -20.53 9.22
C GLU A 969 14.15 -19.22 8.84
N SER A 970 14.65 -18.08 9.31
CA SER A 970 14.01 -16.78 9.06
C SER A 970 13.89 -16.47 7.56
N THR A 971 12.74 -15.95 7.13
CA THR A 971 12.52 -15.44 5.76
C THR A 971 13.40 -14.24 5.40
N LEU A 972 14.01 -13.58 6.38
CA LEU A 972 14.98 -12.51 6.13
C LEU A 972 16.33 -13.05 5.60
N ASN A 973 16.62 -14.34 5.79
CA ASN A 973 17.82 -14.94 5.21
C ASN A 973 17.57 -15.29 3.74
N GLN A 974 18.17 -14.52 2.85
CA GLN A 974 18.10 -14.73 1.40
C GLN A 974 19.43 -15.27 0.83
N PHE A 975 20.42 -15.59 1.68
CA PHE A 975 21.74 -16.07 1.28
C PHE A 975 21.86 -17.58 1.52
N PHE A 976 21.31 -18.39 0.62
CA PHE A 976 21.30 -19.85 0.78
C PHE A 976 22.58 -20.49 0.28
N SER A 977 23.19 -21.33 1.11
CA SER A 977 24.23 -22.26 0.64
C SER A 977 23.64 -23.33 -0.27
N GLU A 978 24.51 -23.91 -1.08
CA GLU A 978 24.15 -25.06 -1.90
C GLU A 978 23.57 -26.20 -1.05
N SER A 979 24.22 -26.52 0.07
CA SER A 979 23.76 -27.55 1.01
C SER A 979 22.40 -27.22 1.62
N GLN A 980 22.12 -25.95 1.91
CA GLN A 980 20.85 -25.48 2.42
C GLN A 980 19.75 -25.62 1.37
N PHE A 981 19.99 -25.14 0.15
CA PHE A 981 19.06 -25.26 -0.97
C PHE A 981 18.70 -26.72 -1.24
N GLU A 982 19.71 -27.60 -1.29
CA GLU A 982 19.52 -29.02 -1.54
C GLU A 982 18.78 -29.72 -0.39
N SER A 983 19.00 -29.32 0.87
CA SER A 983 18.29 -29.87 2.02
C SER A 983 16.80 -29.53 2.00
N TYR A 984 16.42 -28.30 1.66
CA TYR A 984 15.00 -27.92 1.50
C TYR A 984 14.35 -28.63 0.31
N ARG A 985 15.05 -28.71 -0.82
CA ARG A 985 14.60 -29.42 -2.01
C ARG A 985 14.38 -30.91 -1.75
N ALA A 986 15.33 -31.57 -1.07
CA ALA A 986 15.20 -32.96 -0.68
C ALA A 986 14.03 -33.17 0.28
N LEU A 987 13.85 -32.28 1.26
CA LEU A 987 12.73 -32.35 2.21
C LEU A 987 11.37 -32.24 1.50
N GLY A 988 11.21 -31.29 0.58
CA GLY A 988 9.97 -31.12 -0.18
C GLY A 988 9.64 -32.34 -1.04
N TYR A 989 10.66 -32.92 -1.70
CA TYR A 989 10.50 -34.15 -2.48
C TYR A 989 10.05 -35.33 -1.62
N GLU A 990 10.70 -35.54 -0.47
CA GLU A 990 10.41 -36.64 0.46
C GLU A 990 8.98 -36.55 1.01
N ILE A 991 8.55 -35.34 1.41
CA ILE A 991 7.19 -35.11 1.92
C ILE A 991 6.14 -35.46 0.88
N ALA A 992 6.30 -34.97 -0.35
CA ALA A 992 5.39 -35.30 -1.44
C ALA A 992 5.41 -36.80 -1.77
N ASP A 993 6.59 -37.44 -1.76
CA ASP A 993 6.72 -38.85 -2.10
C ASP A 993 6.00 -39.75 -1.08
N ARG A 994 6.15 -39.44 0.21
CA ARG A 994 5.45 -40.15 1.28
C ARG A 994 3.94 -39.99 1.19
N ALA A 995 3.47 -38.77 0.93
CA ALA A 995 2.05 -38.53 0.76
C ALA A 995 1.49 -39.34 -0.41
N PHE A 996 2.16 -39.34 -1.56
CA PHE A 996 1.69 -40.11 -2.71
C PHE A 996 1.79 -41.61 -2.49
N LYS A 997 2.83 -42.13 -1.83
CA LYS A 997 2.91 -43.54 -1.42
C LYS A 997 1.79 -43.94 -0.47
N SER A 998 1.52 -43.10 0.54
CA SER A 998 0.46 -43.31 1.53
C SER A 998 -0.95 -43.26 0.90
N GLY A 999 -1.12 -42.47 -0.16
CA GLY A 999 -2.35 -42.41 -0.96
C GLY A 999 -2.44 -43.46 -2.08
N ASP A 1000 -1.60 -44.50 -2.07
CA ASP A 1000 -1.49 -45.54 -3.11
C ASP A 1000 -1.20 -45.00 -4.53
N GLY A 1001 -0.51 -43.88 -4.64
CA GLY A 1001 -0.13 -43.26 -5.91
C GLY A 1001 0.81 -44.11 -6.78
N LEU A 1002 1.39 -45.18 -6.23
CA LEU A 1002 2.20 -46.16 -6.95
C LEU A 1002 1.44 -47.46 -7.26
N ALA A 1003 0.21 -47.60 -6.78
CA ALA A 1003 -0.61 -48.76 -7.12
C ALA A 1003 -1.01 -48.69 -8.60
N VAL A 1004 -1.24 -49.84 -9.21
CA VAL A 1004 -1.84 -49.96 -10.54
C VAL A 1004 -3.13 -50.74 -10.42
N ASP A 1005 -4.13 -50.37 -11.22
CA ASP A 1005 -5.37 -51.13 -11.31
C ASP A 1005 -5.06 -52.56 -11.78
N ALA A 1006 -5.52 -53.56 -11.04
CA ALA A 1006 -5.20 -54.96 -11.31
C ALA A 1006 -5.81 -55.50 -12.62
N ALA A 1007 -6.83 -54.84 -13.17
CA ALA A 1007 -7.51 -55.22 -14.39
C ALA A 1007 -7.06 -54.39 -15.61
N THR A 1008 -6.73 -53.10 -15.43
CA THR A 1008 -6.36 -52.21 -16.54
C THR A 1008 -4.89 -51.81 -16.57
N GLU A 1009 -4.10 -52.21 -15.57
CA GLU A 1009 -2.69 -51.78 -15.35
C GLU A 1009 -2.50 -50.26 -15.33
N ALA A 1010 -3.59 -49.51 -15.10
CA ALA A 1010 -3.57 -48.05 -15.15
C ALA A 1010 -3.21 -47.48 -13.78
N PRO A 1011 -2.40 -46.40 -13.72
CA PRO A 1011 -2.14 -45.72 -12.46
C PRO A 1011 -3.42 -45.03 -11.93
N PRO A 1012 -3.52 -44.74 -10.62
CA PRO A 1012 -4.66 -44.07 -10.04
C PRO A 1012 -4.84 -42.65 -10.62
N THR A 1013 -6.05 -42.11 -10.48
CA THR A 1013 -6.25 -40.67 -10.69
C THR A 1013 -5.64 -39.89 -9.52
N PHE A 1014 -5.15 -38.69 -9.76
CA PHE A 1014 -4.67 -37.84 -8.67
C PHE A 1014 -5.78 -37.56 -7.63
N LEU A 1015 -7.02 -37.41 -8.07
CA LEU A 1015 -8.17 -37.22 -7.18
C LEU A 1015 -8.35 -38.41 -6.22
N SER A 1016 -8.25 -39.65 -6.71
CA SER A 1016 -8.35 -40.85 -5.86
C SER A 1016 -7.23 -40.93 -4.82
N ILE A 1017 -6.01 -40.48 -5.17
CA ILE A 1017 -4.88 -40.41 -4.22
C ILE A 1017 -5.24 -39.47 -3.06
N VAL A 1018 -5.71 -38.25 -3.38
CA VAL A 1018 -6.08 -37.25 -2.35
C VAL A 1018 -7.26 -37.73 -1.50
N GLN A 1019 -8.26 -38.38 -2.12
CA GLN A 1019 -9.40 -38.96 -1.39
C GLN A 1019 -8.96 -40.08 -0.44
N LYS A 1020 -8.00 -40.91 -0.86
CA LYS A 1020 -7.44 -41.95 0.00
C LYS A 1020 -6.70 -41.35 1.19
N LEU A 1021 -5.87 -40.33 0.97
CA LEU A 1021 -5.23 -39.58 2.05
C LEU A 1021 -6.24 -38.99 3.03
N LYS A 1022 -7.34 -38.44 2.52
CA LYS A 1022 -8.43 -37.93 3.37
C LYS A 1022 -9.08 -39.04 4.21
N SER A 1023 -9.28 -40.23 3.65
CA SER A 1023 -9.92 -41.35 4.35
C SER A 1023 -9.09 -41.91 5.51
N GLN A 1024 -7.77 -41.66 5.49
CA GLN A 1024 -6.84 -42.06 6.55
C GLN A 1024 -6.82 -41.07 7.71
N MET A 1025 -7.36 -39.86 7.53
CA MET A 1025 -7.42 -38.85 8.58
C MET A 1025 -8.67 -39.07 9.45
N PRO A 1026 -8.58 -38.84 10.78
CA PRO A 1026 -9.74 -38.88 11.66
C PRO A 1026 -10.82 -37.95 11.10
N ALA A 1027 -12.06 -38.44 11.06
CA ALA A 1027 -13.18 -37.54 10.84
C ALA A 1027 -13.32 -36.67 12.10
N ASP A 1028 -13.17 -35.35 11.94
CA ASP A 1028 -13.54 -34.43 13.01
C ASP A 1028 -14.98 -34.74 13.44
N ALA A 1029 -15.23 -34.72 14.75
CA ALA A 1029 -16.58 -34.73 15.28
C ALA A 1029 -17.31 -33.53 14.68
N THR A 1030 -18.12 -33.78 13.64
CA THR A 1030 -18.82 -32.74 12.91
C THR A 1030 -19.67 -31.98 13.92
N PRO A 1031 -19.48 -30.66 14.12
CA PRO A 1031 -20.48 -29.92 14.85
C PRO A 1031 -21.78 -30.09 14.06
N ALA A 1032 -22.81 -30.63 14.71
CA ALA A 1032 -24.11 -30.88 14.09
C ALA A 1032 -24.51 -29.67 13.25
N PRO A 1033 -25.06 -29.85 12.03
CA PRO A 1033 -25.40 -28.75 11.15
C PRO A 1033 -26.34 -27.81 11.92
N ARG A 1034 -25.81 -26.70 12.41
CA ARG A 1034 -26.63 -25.63 12.95
C ARG A 1034 -27.38 -25.11 11.74
N LYS A 1035 -28.67 -25.48 11.64
CA LYS A 1035 -29.63 -24.77 10.79
C LYS A 1035 -29.52 -23.30 11.16
N TYR A 1036 -28.72 -22.55 10.40
CA TYR A 1036 -28.64 -21.12 10.55
C TYR A 1036 -30.01 -20.60 10.14
N ARG A 1037 -30.82 -20.24 11.14
CA ARG A 1037 -31.97 -19.37 10.90
C ARG A 1037 -31.39 -18.07 10.35
N PRO A 1038 -31.83 -17.58 9.18
CA PRO A 1038 -31.46 -16.24 8.75
C PRO A 1038 -31.82 -15.31 9.90
N VAL A 1039 -30.87 -14.45 10.30
CA VAL A 1039 -31.12 -13.43 11.31
C VAL A 1039 -32.23 -12.54 10.74
N ARG A 1040 -33.47 -12.81 11.14
CA ARG A 1040 -34.59 -11.92 10.88
C ARG A 1040 -34.20 -10.58 11.48
N ARG A 1041 -34.22 -9.54 10.63
CA ARG A 1041 -34.16 -8.12 10.97
C ARG A 1041 -34.54 -7.88 12.43
N TRP A 1042 -33.56 -7.57 13.28
CA TRP A 1042 -33.82 -6.87 14.54
C TRP A 1042 -34.04 -5.40 14.21
N ILE A 1043 -35.20 -5.11 13.61
CA ILE A 1043 -35.81 -3.78 13.64
C ILE A 1043 -37.25 -4.01 14.12
N ALA A 1044 -37.38 -4.23 15.42
CA ALA A 1044 -38.63 -4.03 16.13
C ALA A 1044 -38.34 -2.94 17.17
N LEU A 1045 -38.67 -1.71 16.81
CA LEU A 1045 -38.81 -0.60 17.74
C LEU A 1045 -39.80 -1.01 18.84
N PRO A 1046 -39.47 -0.91 20.14
CA PRO A 1046 -40.48 -1.09 21.18
C PRO A 1046 -41.42 0.11 21.15
N SER A 1047 -42.68 -0.16 20.80
CA SER A 1047 -43.80 0.75 21.03
C SER A 1047 -43.91 1.07 22.53
N THR A 1048 -43.84 2.35 22.85
CA THR A 1048 -44.54 3.04 23.95
C THR A 1048 -45.16 2.17 25.04
N HIS A 1049 -44.56 2.14 26.23
CA HIS A 1049 -45.31 1.99 27.48
C HIS A 1049 -44.64 2.78 28.63
N THR A 1050 -45.31 3.88 28.96
CA THR A 1050 -45.61 4.44 30.29
C THR A 1050 -44.80 3.95 31.51
N ARG A 1051 -44.11 4.94 32.12
CA ARG A 1051 -43.72 5.06 33.54
C ARG A 1051 -44.51 4.19 34.52
N GLN A 1052 -43.80 3.48 35.38
CA GLN A 1052 -44.10 3.47 36.82
C GLN A 1052 -42.81 3.28 37.64
N ARG A 1053 -42.71 4.08 38.70
CA ARG A 1053 -41.63 4.14 39.70
C ARG A 1053 -41.60 2.87 40.55
N ASN A 1054 -40.40 2.44 41.00
CA ASN A 1054 -40.04 2.41 42.43
C ASN A 1054 -38.62 1.86 42.71
N SER A 1055 -37.89 2.63 43.54
CA SER A 1055 -36.88 2.29 44.57
C SER A 1055 -35.82 1.18 44.40
N THR A 1056 -34.57 1.65 44.33
CA THR A 1056 -33.27 1.19 44.95
C THR A 1056 -33.31 0.32 46.22
N PRO A 1057 -32.17 -0.21 46.75
CA PRO A 1057 -30.99 -0.83 46.10
C PRO A 1057 -30.38 -2.04 46.89
N ALA A 1058 -29.30 -2.63 46.34
CA ALA A 1058 -28.12 -3.22 46.99
C ALA A 1058 -28.20 -4.50 47.88
N SER A 1059 -27.38 -5.51 47.51
CA SER A 1059 -26.42 -6.28 48.34
C SER A 1059 -26.01 -7.58 47.58
N SER A 1060 -24.78 -7.68 47.10
CA SER A 1060 -23.63 -8.39 47.72
C SER A 1060 -23.77 -9.91 47.81
N GLU A 1061 -23.11 -10.65 46.92
CA GLU A 1061 -21.93 -11.53 47.21
C GLU A 1061 -21.79 -12.74 46.24
N PRO A 1062 -20.56 -13.26 46.06
CA PRO A 1062 -20.18 -14.21 45.02
C PRO A 1062 -19.97 -15.65 45.55
N SER A 1063 -19.98 -16.65 44.66
CA SER A 1063 -19.07 -17.82 44.61
C SER A 1063 -19.63 -18.92 43.70
N GLY A 1064 -18.75 -19.53 42.89
CA GLY A 1064 -19.05 -20.64 41.97
C GLY A 1064 -18.19 -20.59 40.72
#